data_AF-A0A2D5AUP5-F1
#
_entry.id   AF-A0A2D5AUP5-F1
#
_cell.length_a   1.000
_cell.length_b   1.000
_cell.length_c   1.000
_cell.angle_alpha   90.00
_cell.angle_beta   90.00
_cell.angle_gamma   90.00
#
_symmetry.space_group_name_H-M   'P 1'
#
loop_
_entity.id
_entity.type
_entity.pdbx_description
1 polymer ?
#
loop_
_entity_poly.entity_id
_entity_poly.type
_entity_poly.pdbx_seq_one_letter_code
_entity_poly.pdbx_strand_id
1 'polypeptide(L)'
;MSDRKLDHLFRRFQSRGDPGALARVFDLAAPELLRVAQYLSSDRVAAEDCLQQTFLFAIENRERFEPSARVMPWLLGILAKHAKKAHARSGREPDPERLRPRPEPEDPANVAADREFKRLVEESVSSLPQKYAAVVRAYLDYGKSPREIARTFGITANAASVRIHRGLDLLRRALPKGAAIGTAAAAASAQGAGLSQVRAAVLAQAKATVPQIAIASSTSTLFAATLLGTMTMTKFTLLAGGLLVACGLTFSLTRRANAAELERLHAELTRLQASLNEVRGDAAERPTASRDSQPEVASARTEPGESEEREPVVVKTSAEQWLRRISEAPSWQEALSVARELAKLDPDESLRIMQEIFQRIPDPNYRRQILKAFLFSGGLPNAVEICHLATQDPDFEVQERGFEYIENYAFENFISNRLEYDLWRTRFGGKPIDEIPRVNVGEFVQRLSLMSQAELRSVVEDFRNMHFDTGRSSGVDLKELFRSAGFEDVVAAWIRPGADDRVISRSLTWVSNLGATENWLRHHILPVIQSRELYGDSITGSAFRALGQKGNTWAIEPITDAMLARPTDQHALPYSDAASALAEIGDRSVIPTMIGMIASRDEYATRYGVGYFGLRHLTGVDYDESHGADFWLEWWEKNRHFMPAEIQGMDIPHIALY
;
A
#
# COMPACT_ATOMS: atom_id res chain seq x y z
N MET A 1 -21.13 -0.60 3.40
CA MET A 1 -19.72 -0.56 3.85
C MET A 1 -18.90 -1.75 3.32
N SER A 2 -19.32 -3.01 3.51
CA SER A 2 -18.60 -4.23 3.04
C SER A 2 -17.99 -4.12 1.64
N ASP A 3 -18.78 -3.69 0.66
CA ASP A 3 -18.35 -3.77 -0.74
C ASP A 3 -17.26 -2.75 -1.10
N ARG A 4 -17.18 -1.58 -0.44
CA ARG A 4 -16.05 -0.65 -0.66
C ARG A 4 -14.75 -1.21 -0.07
N LYS A 5 -14.85 -1.84 1.11
CA LYS A 5 -13.72 -2.54 1.76
C LYS A 5 -13.22 -3.70 0.90
N LEU A 6 -14.13 -4.47 0.32
CA LEU A 6 -13.80 -5.56 -0.61
C LEU A 6 -13.06 -5.05 -1.85
N ASP A 7 -13.57 -3.99 -2.49
CA ASP A 7 -12.93 -3.39 -3.67
C ASP A 7 -11.51 -2.91 -3.37
N HIS A 8 -11.34 -2.24 -2.24
CA HIS A 8 -10.04 -1.71 -1.82
C HIS A 8 -9.02 -2.82 -1.56
N LEU A 9 -9.40 -3.84 -0.78
CA LEU A 9 -8.53 -4.99 -0.49
C LEU A 9 -8.09 -5.72 -1.78
N PHE A 10 -8.96 -5.82 -2.78
CA PHE A 10 -8.58 -6.40 -4.06
C PHE A 10 -7.67 -5.49 -4.88
N ARG A 11 -7.89 -4.17 -4.92
CA ARG A 11 -6.96 -3.20 -5.56
C ARG A 11 -5.59 -3.20 -4.88
N ARG A 12 -5.52 -3.43 -3.57
CA ARG A 12 -4.27 -3.60 -2.83
C ARG A 12 -3.55 -4.88 -3.24
N PHE A 13 -4.25 -6.00 -3.33
CA PHE A 13 -3.68 -7.24 -3.90
C PHE A 13 -3.26 -7.06 -5.38
N GLN A 14 -4.04 -6.35 -6.19
CA GLN A 14 -3.74 -6.06 -7.59
C GLN A 14 -2.44 -5.25 -7.75
N SER A 15 -2.25 -4.22 -6.91
CA SER A 15 -1.14 -3.27 -7.03
C SER A 15 0.13 -3.68 -6.27
N ARG A 16 0.02 -4.30 -5.09
CA ARG A 16 1.16 -4.71 -4.24
C ARG A 16 1.40 -6.22 -4.21
N GLY A 17 0.50 -7.05 -4.73
CA GLY A 17 0.58 -8.51 -4.65
C GLY A 17 0.28 -9.11 -3.26
N ASP A 18 -0.16 -8.28 -2.31
CA ASP A 18 -0.36 -8.62 -0.89
C ASP A 18 -1.29 -9.85 -0.67
N PRO A 19 -0.75 -11.00 -0.22
CA PRO A 19 -1.55 -12.20 0.04
C PRO A 19 -2.46 -12.07 1.27
N GLY A 20 -2.13 -11.18 2.22
CA GLY A 20 -2.96 -10.86 3.38
C GLY A 20 -4.20 -10.06 2.97
N ALA A 21 -4.03 -9.07 2.10
CA ALA A 21 -5.15 -8.34 1.50
C ALA A 21 -6.09 -9.29 0.74
N LEU A 22 -5.53 -10.19 -0.07
CA LEU A 22 -6.32 -11.23 -0.77
C LEU A 22 -7.02 -12.19 0.20
N ALA A 23 -6.38 -12.60 1.30
CA ALA A 23 -7.01 -13.43 2.32
C ALA A 23 -8.27 -12.73 2.90
N ARG A 24 -8.20 -11.41 3.13
CA ARG A 24 -9.37 -10.64 3.57
C ARG A 24 -10.41 -10.43 2.46
N VAL A 25 -10.02 -10.38 1.18
CA VAL A 25 -11.00 -10.46 0.06
C VAL A 25 -11.73 -11.80 0.09
N PHE A 26 -11.00 -12.91 0.24
CA PHE A 26 -11.59 -14.24 0.31
C PHE A 26 -12.55 -14.35 1.50
N ASP A 27 -12.12 -13.98 2.71
CA ASP A 27 -12.94 -14.05 3.93
C ASP A 27 -14.24 -13.23 3.83
N LEU A 28 -14.22 -12.12 3.09
CA LEU A 28 -15.39 -11.26 2.88
C LEU A 28 -16.31 -11.72 1.74
N ALA A 29 -15.77 -12.35 0.69
CA ALA A 29 -16.55 -12.68 -0.51
C ALA A 29 -16.91 -14.17 -0.65
N ALA A 30 -16.07 -15.09 -0.18
CA ALA A 30 -16.27 -16.52 -0.35
C ALA A 30 -17.59 -17.07 0.22
N PRO A 31 -18.11 -16.62 1.39
CA PRO A 31 -19.40 -17.08 1.89
C PRO A 31 -20.59 -16.66 1.01
N GLU A 32 -20.49 -15.51 0.33
CA GLU A 32 -21.54 -15.05 -0.60
C GLU A 32 -21.44 -15.77 -1.94
N LEU A 33 -20.22 -15.93 -2.46
CA LEU A 33 -19.94 -16.67 -3.71
C LEU A 33 -20.29 -18.16 -3.60
N LEU A 34 -20.01 -18.83 -2.47
CA LEU A 34 -20.31 -20.25 -2.30
C LEU A 34 -21.81 -20.54 -2.39
N ARG A 35 -22.66 -19.70 -1.80
CA ARG A 35 -24.13 -19.85 -1.87
C ARG A 35 -24.64 -19.76 -3.30
N VAL A 36 -24.06 -18.88 -4.12
CA VAL A 36 -24.38 -18.80 -5.55
C VAL A 36 -23.83 -20.02 -6.29
N ALA A 37 -22.63 -20.49 -5.95
CA ALA A 37 -22.06 -21.72 -6.52
C ALA A 37 -22.93 -22.96 -6.22
N GLN A 38 -23.48 -23.08 -5.01
CA GLN A 38 -24.37 -24.19 -4.60
C GLN A 38 -25.72 -24.18 -5.33
N TYR A 39 -26.24 -23.01 -5.72
CA TYR A 39 -27.40 -22.91 -6.61
C TYR A 39 -27.03 -23.28 -8.06
N LEU A 40 -25.83 -22.91 -8.50
CA LEU A 40 -25.36 -23.09 -9.88
C LEU A 40 -24.71 -24.46 -10.17
N SER A 41 -24.44 -25.30 -9.19
CA SER A 41 -23.75 -26.59 -9.35
C SER A 41 -24.65 -27.81 -9.04
N SER A 42 -24.26 -28.98 -9.54
CA SER A 42 -24.94 -30.27 -9.28
C SER A 42 -24.95 -30.65 -7.81
N ASP A 43 -23.81 -30.44 -7.15
CA ASP A 43 -23.49 -30.91 -5.81
C ASP A 43 -22.53 -29.93 -5.11
N ARG A 44 -22.26 -30.20 -3.82
CA ARG A 44 -21.42 -29.36 -2.98
C ARG A 44 -19.94 -29.32 -3.42
N VAL A 45 -19.39 -30.43 -3.91
CA VAL A 45 -17.97 -30.50 -4.31
C VAL A 45 -17.75 -29.68 -5.58
N ALA A 46 -18.66 -29.78 -6.54
CA ALA A 46 -18.67 -28.93 -7.73
C ALA A 46 -18.87 -27.43 -7.41
N ALA A 47 -19.60 -27.09 -6.35
CA ALA A 47 -19.73 -25.71 -5.87
C ALA A 47 -18.41 -25.18 -5.25
N GLU A 48 -17.74 -25.99 -4.43
CA GLU A 48 -16.46 -25.64 -3.80
C GLU A 48 -15.31 -25.54 -4.84
N ASP A 49 -15.25 -26.41 -5.87
CA ASP A 49 -14.32 -26.25 -7.00
C ASP A 49 -14.63 -24.98 -7.82
N CYS A 50 -15.89 -24.73 -8.18
CA CYS A 50 -16.25 -23.49 -8.92
C CYS A 50 -15.84 -22.22 -8.17
N LEU A 51 -15.97 -22.21 -6.84
CA LEU A 51 -15.47 -21.13 -5.98
C LEU A 51 -13.93 -21.03 -6.04
N GLN A 52 -13.22 -22.15 -5.94
CA GLN A 52 -11.76 -22.18 -6.04
C GLN A 52 -11.30 -21.62 -7.39
N GLN A 53 -11.80 -22.17 -8.49
CA GLN A 53 -11.47 -21.73 -9.86
C GLN A 53 -11.74 -20.22 -10.08
N THR A 54 -12.79 -19.68 -9.44
CA THR A 54 -13.12 -18.26 -9.50
C THR A 54 -12.01 -17.38 -8.92
N PHE A 55 -11.48 -17.76 -7.75
CA PHE A 55 -10.38 -17.04 -7.13
C PHE A 55 -9.05 -17.27 -7.84
N LEU A 56 -8.76 -18.49 -8.33
CA LEU A 56 -7.57 -18.77 -9.14
C LEU A 56 -7.54 -17.88 -10.39
N PHE A 57 -8.65 -17.82 -11.14
CA PHE A 57 -8.76 -16.96 -12.32
C PHE A 57 -8.59 -15.47 -11.95
N ALA A 58 -9.17 -15.03 -10.83
CA ALA A 58 -9.05 -13.65 -10.35
C ALA A 58 -7.61 -13.27 -9.92
N ILE A 59 -6.83 -14.22 -9.40
CA ILE A 59 -5.39 -14.07 -9.11
C ILE A 59 -4.62 -13.90 -10.42
N GLU A 60 -4.76 -14.86 -11.34
CA GLU A 60 -4.03 -14.91 -12.61
C GLU A 60 -4.36 -13.73 -13.54
N ASN A 61 -5.59 -13.20 -13.45
CA ASN A 61 -6.09 -12.13 -14.32
C ASN A 61 -6.30 -10.82 -13.54
N ARG A 62 -5.66 -10.63 -12.37
CA ARG A 62 -5.87 -9.45 -11.51
C ARG A 62 -5.69 -8.11 -12.24
N GLU A 63 -4.78 -8.04 -13.21
CA GLU A 63 -4.50 -6.84 -14.00
C GLU A 63 -5.66 -6.44 -14.94
N ARG A 64 -6.56 -7.39 -15.26
CA ARG A 64 -7.77 -7.15 -16.07
C ARG A 64 -8.94 -6.59 -15.26
N PHE A 65 -8.80 -6.41 -13.95
CA PHE A 65 -9.82 -5.77 -13.12
C PHE A 65 -9.72 -4.24 -13.25
N GLU A 66 -10.71 -3.63 -13.92
CA GLU A 66 -10.78 -2.18 -14.05
C GLU A 66 -10.95 -1.51 -12.67
N PRO A 67 -10.12 -0.51 -12.30
CA PRO A 67 -10.22 0.13 -10.98
C PRO A 67 -11.58 0.78 -10.69
N SER A 68 -12.34 1.17 -11.71
CA SER A 68 -13.70 1.72 -11.63
C SER A 68 -14.79 0.67 -11.36
N ALA A 69 -14.50 -0.63 -11.53
CA ALA A 69 -15.44 -1.72 -11.32
C ALA A 69 -15.62 -2.09 -9.84
N ARG A 70 -16.61 -2.95 -9.57
CA ARG A 70 -16.90 -3.52 -8.25
C ARG A 70 -16.47 -5.00 -8.24
N VAL A 71 -15.77 -5.43 -7.19
CA VAL A 71 -15.16 -6.77 -7.11
C VAL A 71 -16.21 -7.87 -7.00
N MET A 72 -17.21 -7.72 -6.13
CA MET A 72 -18.23 -8.78 -5.92
C MET A 72 -19.00 -9.12 -7.22
N PRO A 73 -19.55 -8.15 -7.98
CA PRO A 73 -20.17 -8.43 -9.30
C PRO A 73 -19.20 -9.04 -10.32
N TRP A 74 -17.91 -8.68 -10.29
CA TRP A 74 -16.89 -9.25 -11.18
C TRP A 74 -16.55 -10.72 -10.83
N LEU A 75 -16.43 -11.05 -9.54
CA LEU A 75 -16.24 -12.42 -9.06
C LEU A 75 -17.47 -13.31 -9.34
N LEU A 76 -18.69 -12.81 -9.14
CA LEU A 76 -19.92 -13.47 -9.59
C LEU A 76 -19.92 -13.66 -11.12
N GLY A 77 -19.39 -12.67 -11.83
CA GLY A 77 -19.08 -12.67 -13.26
C GLY A 77 -18.30 -13.91 -13.72
N ILE A 78 -17.22 -14.19 -13.00
CA ILE A 78 -16.29 -15.30 -13.23
C ILE A 78 -16.95 -16.62 -12.79
N LEU A 79 -17.55 -16.67 -11.60
CA LEU A 79 -18.17 -17.86 -11.01
C LEU A 79 -19.22 -18.52 -11.92
N ALA A 80 -20.16 -17.75 -12.46
CA ALA A 80 -21.18 -18.28 -13.37
C ALA A 80 -20.57 -18.88 -14.65
N LYS A 81 -19.42 -18.37 -15.09
CA LYS A 81 -18.68 -18.87 -16.26
C LYS A 81 -17.99 -20.21 -15.97
N HIS A 82 -17.49 -20.42 -14.75
CA HIS A 82 -16.93 -21.70 -14.31
C HIS A 82 -18.03 -22.76 -14.11
N ALA A 83 -19.13 -22.41 -13.43
CA ALA A 83 -20.27 -23.31 -13.23
C ALA A 83 -20.86 -23.81 -14.56
N LYS A 84 -21.02 -22.93 -15.56
CA LYS A 84 -21.42 -23.32 -16.92
C LYS A 84 -20.46 -24.34 -17.55
N LYS A 85 -19.14 -24.16 -17.35
CA LYS A 85 -18.11 -25.06 -17.90
C LYS A 85 -18.11 -26.42 -17.21
N ALA A 86 -18.45 -26.49 -15.93
CA ALA A 86 -18.65 -27.74 -15.19
C ALA A 86 -19.88 -28.50 -15.70
N HIS A 87 -21.05 -27.85 -15.79
CA HIS A 87 -22.28 -28.45 -16.34
C HIS A 87 -22.14 -28.94 -17.79
N ALA A 88 -21.40 -28.19 -18.63
CA ALA A 88 -21.16 -28.59 -20.02
C ALA A 88 -20.22 -29.80 -20.17
N ARG A 89 -19.53 -30.21 -19.09
CA ARG A 89 -18.68 -31.41 -18.99
C ARG A 89 -19.46 -32.59 -18.42
N SER A 90 -20.18 -32.41 -17.31
CA SER A 90 -21.01 -33.47 -16.72
C SER A 90 -22.10 -33.96 -17.69
N GLY A 91 -22.65 -33.08 -18.54
CA GLY A 91 -23.58 -33.46 -19.61
C GLY A 91 -22.93 -34.10 -20.86
N ARG A 92 -21.62 -34.40 -20.86
CA ARG A 92 -20.88 -34.97 -22.02
C ARG A 92 -20.08 -36.22 -21.71
N GLU A 93 -19.79 -36.53 -20.44
CA GLU A 93 -19.07 -37.75 -20.05
C GLU A 93 -20.07 -38.85 -19.67
N PRO A 94 -19.88 -40.11 -20.14
CA PRO A 94 -20.55 -41.25 -19.54
C PRO A 94 -20.08 -41.44 -18.10
N ASP A 95 -21.05 -41.68 -17.23
CA ASP A 95 -20.93 -41.83 -15.78
C ASP A 95 -19.72 -42.67 -15.28
N PRO A 96 -18.74 -42.07 -14.57
CA PRO A 96 -17.69 -42.79 -13.85
C PRO A 96 -18.11 -43.36 -12.47
N GLU A 97 -19.30 -43.03 -11.94
CA GLU A 97 -19.74 -43.44 -10.60
C GLU A 97 -19.94 -44.96 -10.48
N ARG A 98 -20.10 -45.68 -11.60
CA ARG A 98 -20.13 -47.16 -11.62
C ARG A 98 -18.87 -47.86 -11.09
N LEU A 99 -17.80 -47.13 -10.75
CA LEU A 99 -16.56 -47.68 -10.17
C LEU A 99 -16.13 -47.04 -8.84
N ARG A 100 -16.98 -46.27 -8.16
CA ARG A 100 -16.69 -45.75 -6.80
C ARG A 100 -17.53 -46.47 -5.74
N PRO A 101 -16.99 -46.67 -4.51
CA PRO A 101 -17.82 -47.02 -3.37
C PRO A 101 -18.89 -45.94 -3.17
N ARG A 102 -20.13 -46.37 -2.91
CA ARG A 102 -21.28 -45.49 -2.70
C ARG A 102 -20.97 -44.45 -1.62
N PRO A 103 -21.20 -43.14 -1.85
CA PRO A 103 -21.08 -42.14 -0.78
C PRO A 103 -22.06 -42.46 0.36
N GLU A 104 -21.68 -42.11 1.58
CA GLU A 104 -22.59 -42.19 2.73
C GLU A 104 -23.88 -41.41 2.42
N PRO A 105 -25.05 -41.88 2.88
CA PRO A 105 -26.31 -41.22 2.58
C PRO A 105 -26.27 -39.78 3.12
N GLU A 106 -26.48 -38.80 2.24
CA GLU A 106 -26.61 -37.40 2.62
C GLU A 106 -27.67 -37.26 3.72
N ASP A 107 -27.33 -36.54 4.78
CA ASP A 107 -28.24 -36.27 5.90
C ASP A 107 -29.57 -35.70 5.35
N PRO A 108 -30.71 -36.36 5.60
CA PRO A 108 -32.02 -35.88 5.16
C PRO A 108 -32.32 -34.44 5.57
N ALA A 109 -31.76 -33.95 6.68
CA ALA A 109 -31.88 -32.55 7.09
C ALA A 109 -31.14 -31.59 6.15
N ASN A 110 -29.95 -31.96 5.66
CA ASN A 110 -29.19 -31.17 4.68
C ASN A 110 -29.87 -31.19 3.31
N VAL A 111 -30.37 -32.35 2.86
CA VAL A 111 -31.12 -32.46 1.59
C VAL A 111 -32.43 -31.66 1.66
N ALA A 112 -33.09 -31.60 2.81
CA ALA A 112 -34.26 -30.74 3.03
C ALA A 112 -33.89 -29.25 3.04
N ALA A 113 -32.80 -28.87 3.72
CA ALA A 113 -32.31 -27.49 3.76
C ALA A 113 -31.90 -26.98 2.36
N ASP A 114 -31.23 -27.80 1.55
CA ASP A 114 -30.83 -27.45 0.18
C ASP A 114 -32.05 -27.30 -0.75
N ARG A 115 -33.09 -28.13 -0.61
CA ARG A 115 -34.36 -27.94 -1.35
C ARG A 115 -35.07 -26.67 -0.94
N GLU A 116 -35.14 -26.39 0.36
CA GLU A 116 -35.80 -25.20 0.89
C GLU A 116 -35.03 -23.93 0.49
N PHE A 117 -33.70 -23.95 0.53
CA PHE A 117 -32.87 -22.86 0.03
C PHE A 117 -33.03 -22.66 -1.48
N LYS A 118 -33.03 -23.74 -2.28
CA LYS A 118 -33.31 -23.67 -3.73
C LYS A 118 -34.70 -23.08 -4.00
N ARG A 119 -35.73 -23.47 -3.22
CA ARG A 119 -37.09 -22.89 -3.29
C ARG A 119 -37.09 -21.38 -2.97
N LEU A 120 -36.44 -20.96 -1.89
CA LEU A 120 -36.35 -19.54 -1.50
C LEU A 120 -35.58 -18.69 -2.51
N VAL A 121 -34.53 -19.23 -3.14
CA VAL A 121 -33.81 -18.55 -4.23
C VAL A 121 -34.70 -18.44 -5.47
N GLU A 122 -35.41 -19.52 -5.84
CA GLU A 122 -36.32 -19.55 -6.98
C GLU A 122 -37.49 -18.55 -6.85
N GLU A 123 -38.04 -18.43 -5.64
CA GLU A 123 -39.06 -17.43 -5.27
C GLU A 123 -38.48 -16.01 -5.29
N SER A 124 -37.26 -15.82 -4.77
CA SER A 124 -36.56 -14.53 -4.80
C SER A 124 -36.29 -14.07 -6.23
N VAL A 125 -35.81 -14.94 -7.12
CA VAL A 125 -35.63 -14.63 -8.56
C VAL A 125 -36.96 -14.33 -9.24
N SER A 126 -38.03 -15.05 -8.88
CA SER A 126 -39.38 -14.84 -9.43
C SER A 126 -40.04 -13.54 -8.97
N SER A 127 -39.69 -13.04 -7.78
CA SER A 127 -40.15 -11.74 -7.25
C SER A 127 -39.48 -10.52 -7.91
N LEU A 128 -38.39 -10.71 -8.66
CA LEU A 128 -37.71 -9.61 -9.34
C LEU A 128 -38.59 -9.03 -10.46
N PRO A 129 -38.54 -7.72 -10.74
CA PRO A 129 -39.20 -7.15 -11.91
C PRO A 129 -38.76 -7.88 -13.19
N GLN A 130 -39.73 -8.29 -14.02
CA GLN A 130 -39.55 -9.25 -15.13
C GLN A 130 -38.34 -8.94 -16.05
N LYS A 131 -38.08 -7.64 -16.31
CA LYS A 131 -36.93 -7.13 -17.10
C LYS A 131 -35.55 -7.44 -16.52
N TYR A 132 -35.48 -7.77 -15.23
CA TYR A 132 -34.30 -8.23 -14.52
C TYR A 132 -34.37 -9.74 -14.30
N ALA A 133 -35.51 -10.29 -13.86
CA ALA A 133 -35.69 -11.73 -13.65
C ALA A 133 -35.27 -12.56 -14.88
N ALA A 134 -35.78 -12.24 -16.07
CA ALA A 134 -35.48 -12.99 -17.30
C ALA A 134 -33.99 -12.90 -17.70
N VAL A 135 -33.34 -11.77 -17.41
CA VAL A 135 -31.92 -11.54 -17.70
C VAL A 135 -31.02 -12.24 -16.68
N VAL A 136 -31.41 -12.25 -15.40
CA VAL A 136 -30.73 -12.97 -14.32
C VAL A 136 -30.83 -14.49 -14.53
N ARG A 137 -32.02 -15.01 -14.86
CA ARG A 137 -32.21 -16.43 -15.23
C ARG A 137 -31.38 -16.83 -16.46
N ALA A 138 -31.42 -16.02 -17.52
CA ALA A 138 -30.58 -16.24 -18.70
C ALA A 138 -29.08 -16.26 -18.37
N TYR A 139 -28.66 -15.51 -17.35
CA TYR A 139 -27.28 -15.39 -16.91
C TYR A 139 -26.85 -16.51 -15.94
N LEU A 140 -27.70 -16.88 -14.97
CA LEU A 140 -27.45 -17.88 -13.95
C LEU A 140 -27.78 -19.29 -14.50
N ASP A 141 -29.06 -19.57 -14.71
CA ASP A 141 -29.60 -20.89 -15.09
C ASP A 141 -29.03 -21.40 -16.44
N TYR A 142 -28.76 -20.49 -17.39
CA TYR A 142 -28.30 -20.82 -18.74
C TYR A 142 -26.88 -20.32 -19.07
N GLY A 143 -26.20 -19.64 -18.13
CA GLY A 143 -24.82 -19.16 -18.31
C GLY A 143 -24.60 -18.25 -19.53
N LYS A 144 -25.61 -17.54 -20.04
CA LYS A 144 -25.47 -16.71 -21.26
C LYS A 144 -24.67 -15.45 -20.95
N SER A 145 -23.70 -15.12 -21.80
CA SER A 145 -22.94 -13.87 -21.71
C SER A 145 -23.84 -12.64 -21.99
N PRO A 146 -23.46 -11.42 -21.56
CA PRO A 146 -24.21 -10.21 -21.86
C PRO A 146 -24.48 -9.99 -23.36
N ARG A 147 -23.58 -10.44 -24.25
CA ARG A 147 -23.76 -10.38 -25.72
C ARG A 147 -24.74 -11.42 -26.28
N GLU A 148 -24.92 -12.56 -25.60
CA GLU A 148 -25.92 -13.58 -25.96
C GLU A 148 -27.30 -13.21 -25.40
N ILE A 149 -27.35 -12.65 -24.19
CA ILE A 149 -28.55 -12.08 -23.56
C ILE A 149 -29.05 -10.89 -24.40
N ALA A 150 -28.17 -9.97 -24.79
CA ALA A 150 -28.48 -8.88 -25.70
C ALA A 150 -29.19 -9.33 -26.99
N ARG A 151 -28.64 -10.35 -27.66
CA ARG A 151 -29.24 -10.96 -28.85
C ARG A 151 -30.55 -11.70 -28.57
N THR A 152 -30.66 -12.37 -27.42
CA THR A 152 -31.89 -13.10 -27.02
C THR A 152 -33.05 -12.14 -26.73
N PHE A 153 -32.79 -10.98 -26.12
CA PHE A 153 -33.83 -10.04 -25.63
C PHE A 153 -33.97 -8.77 -26.47
N GLY A 154 -33.28 -8.65 -27.62
CA GLY A 154 -33.36 -7.47 -28.49
C GLY A 154 -32.84 -6.17 -27.86
N ILE A 155 -31.81 -6.26 -27.01
CA ILE A 155 -31.23 -5.11 -26.30
C ILE A 155 -29.72 -4.98 -26.56
N THR A 156 -29.13 -3.83 -26.23
CA THR A 156 -27.67 -3.64 -26.37
C THR A 156 -26.90 -4.46 -25.34
N ALA A 157 -25.65 -4.83 -25.64
CA ALA A 157 -24.77 -5.56 -24.72
C ALA A 157 -24.54 -4.80 -23.39
N ASN A 158 -24.45 -3.46 -23.45
CA ASN A 158 -24.35 -2.63 -22.25
C ASN A 158 -25.66 -2.65 -21.43
N ALA A 159 -26.82 -2.53 -22.08
CA ALA A 159 -28.10 -2.65 -21.40
C ALA A 159 -28.32 -4.04 -20.78
N ALA A 160 -27.81 -5.11 -21.41
CA ALA A 160 -27.78 -6.44 -20.82
C ALA A 160 -26.89 -6.48 -19.56
N SER A 161 -25.62 -6.03 -19.64
CA SER A 161 -24.72 -5.96 -18.48
C SER A 161 -25.31 -5.18 -17.31
N VAL A 162 -25.89 -3.99 -17.57
CA VAL A 162 -26.54 -3.16 -16.53
C VAL A 162 -27.77 -3.85 -15.93
N ARG A 163 -28.55 -4.61 -16.73
CA ARG A 163 -29.70 -5.39 -16.22
C ARG A 163 -29.27 -6.61 -15.42
N ILE A 164 -28.18 -7.29 -15.79
CA ILE A 164 -27.58 -8.38 -15.01
C ILE A 164 -27.13 -7.83 -13.65
N HIS A 165 -26.31 -6.78 -13.65
CA HIS A 165 -25.79 -6.17 -12.41
C HIS A 165 -26.92 -5.72 -11.48
N ARG A 166 -27.89 -4.94 -11.98
CA ARG A 166 -29.03 -4.49 -11.18
C ARG A 166 -29.95 -5.64 -10.74
N GLY A 167 -30.08 -6.69 -11.54
CA GLY A 167 -30.84 -7.88 -11.19
C GLY A 167 -30.20 -8.70 -10.08
N LEU A 168 -28.87 -8.89 -10.13
CA LEU A 168 -28.10 -9.53 -9.06
C LEU A 168 -28.10 -8.68 -7.77
N ASP A 169 -28.01 -7.35 -7.88
CA ASP A 169 -28.14 -6.44 -6.73
C ASP A 169 -29.54 -6.50 -6.07
N LEU A 170 -30.60 -6.68 -6.87
CA LEU A 170 -31.96 -6.84 -6.34
C LEU A 170 -32.15 -8.23 -5.73
N LEU A 171 -31.64 -9.29 -6.36
CA LEU A 171 -31.64 -10.65 -5.81
C LEU A 171 -30.94 -10.70 -4.45
N ARG A 172 -29.77 -10.07 -4.35
CA ARG A 172 -28.98 -9.90 -3.11
C ARG A 172 -29.73 -9.17 -1.99
N ARG A 173 -30.73 -8.34 -2.32
CA ARG A 173 -31.58 -7.64 -1.35
C ARG A 173 -32.85 -8.44 -0.99
N ALA A 174 -33.35 -9.25 -1.91
CA ALA A 174 -34.52 -10.11 -1.71
C ALA A 174 -34.19 -11.34 -0.85
N LEU A 175 -32.98 -11.90 -0.98
CA LEU A 175 -32.51 -13.01 -0.13
C LEU A 175 -32.42 -12.55 1.35
N PRO A 176 -33.05 -13.27 2.29
CA PRO A 176 -33.20 -12.79 3.67
C PRO A 176 -31.86 -12.73 4.42
N LYS A 177 -31.51 -11.52 4.88
CA LYS A 177 -30.44 -11.30 5.87
C LYS A 177 -30.90 -11.75 7.26
N GLY A 178 -30.98 -13.05 7.49
CA GLY A 178 -31.47 -13.57 8.78
C GLY A 178 -31.74 -15.07 8.86
N ALA A 179 -31.66 -15.84 7.77
CA ALA A 179 -31.78 -17.31 7.78
C ALA A 179 -30.52 -18.01 8.37
N ALA A 180 -30.02 -17.51 9.50
CA ALA A 180 -28.81 -17.95 10.19
C ALA A 180 -29.03 -18.19 11.70
N ILE A 181 -30.27 -18.07 12.20
CA ILE A 181 -30.64 -18.42 13.57
C ILE A 181 -31.84 -19.38 13.52
N GLY A 182 -31.52 -20.68 13.54
CA GLY A 182 -32.48 -21.78 13.41
C GLY A 182 -31.82 -22.97 12.71
N THR A 183 -31.50 -24.02 13.47
CA THR A 183 -31.10 -25.36 12.99
C THR A 183 -29.94 -25.46 11.98
N ALA A 184 -28.86 -24.67 12.15
CA ALA A 184 -27.54 -24.98 11.58
C ALA A 184 -26.43 -25.13 12.65
N ALA A 185 -26.66 -24.61 13.86
CA ALA A 185 -25.69 -24.61 14.96
C ALA A 185 -25.44 -26.00 15.61
N ALA A 186 -26.13 -27.06 15.15
CA ALA A 186 -25.91 -28.44 15.60
C ALA A 186 -25.22 -29.34 14.55
N ALA A 187 -25.16 -28.91 13.28
CA ALA A 187 -24.46 -29.64 12.22
C ALA A 187 -23.03 -29.11 11.96
N ALA A 188 -22.74 -27.87 12.37
CA ALA A 188 -21.42 -27.23 12.20
C ALA A 188 -20.26 -27.88 13.00
N SER A 189 -20.53 -28.93 13.78
CA SER A 189 -19.52 -29.72 14.52
C SER A 189 -19.04 -30.97 13.77
N ALA A 190 -19.54 -31.24 12.55
CA ALA A 190 -19.00 -32.26 11.66
C ALA A 190 -18.55 -31.65 10.33
N GLN A 191 -17.32 -31.96 9.91
CA GLN A 191 -16.75 -31.67 8.57
C GLN A 191 -16.53 -30.18 8.21
N GLY A 192 -15.75 -29.46 9.04
CA GLY A 192 -15.23 -28.11 8.76
C GLY A 192 -14.12 -28.01 7.68
N ALA A 193 -14.15 -28.86 6.64
CA ALA A 193 -13.06 -29.03 5.68
C ALA A 193 -13.09 -28.04 4.49
N GLY A 194 -14.23 -27.92 3.80
CA GLY A 194 -14.33 -27.32 2.45
C GLY A 194 -13.75 -25.91 2.29
N LEU A 195 -14.42 -24.89 2.84
CA LEU A 195 -13.99 -23.49 2.70
C LEU A 195 -12.56 -23.24 3.20
N SER A 196 -12.14 -23.92 4.27
CA SER A 196 -10.78 -23.81 4.82
C SER A 196 -9.72 -24.35 3.87
N GLN A 197 -10.01 -25.48 3.20
CA GLN A 197 -9.13 -26.07 2.18
C GLN A 197 -9.10 -25.22 0.90
N VAL A 198 -10.26 -24.76 0.42
CA VAL A 198 -10.34 -23.84 -0.74
C VAL A 198 -9.57 -22.55 -0.46
N ARG A 199 -9.70 -21.97 0.74
CA ARG A 199 -8.93 -20.80 1.18
C ARG A 199 -7.43 -21.07 1.16
N ALA A 200 -7.00 -22.21 1.71
CA ALA A 200 -5.59 -22.58 1.75
C ALA A 200 -5.01 -22.77 0.32
N ALA A 201 -5.74 -23.44 -0.58
CA ALA A 201 -5.34 -23.63 -1.96
C ALA A 201 -5.28 -22.32 -2.76
N VAL A 202 -6.27 -21.44 -2.60
CA VAL A 202 -6.31 -20.10 -3.21
C VAL A 202 -5.13 -19.24 -2.72
N LEU A 203 -4.82 -19.26 -1.43
CA LEU A 203 -3.69 -18.51 -0.87
C LEU A 203 -2.33 -19.12 -1.22
N ALA A 204 -2.24 -20.44 -1.40
CA ALA A 204 -1.05 -21.09 -1.94
C ALA A 204 -0.79 -20.67 -3.40
N GLN A 205 -1.83 -20.70 -4.26
CA GLN A 205 -1.71 -20.24 -5.63
C GLN A 205 -1.35 -18.75 -5.69
N ALA A 206 -1.98 -17.89 -4.88
CA ALA A 206 -1.67 -16.47 -4.85
C ALA A 206 -0.19 -16.19 -4.56
N LYS A 207 0.41 -16.97 -3.64
CA LYS A 207 1.84 -16.90 -3.34
C LYS A 207 2.72 -17.42 -4.48
N ALA A 208 2.23 -18.34 -5.32
CA ALA A 208 2.98 -18.94 -6.44
C ALA A 208 2.83 -18.20 -7.78
N THR A 209 1.69 -17.54 -8.03
CA THR A 209 1.41 -16.74 -9.24
C THR A 209 1.96 -15.31 -9.12
N VAL A 210 2.10 -14.79 -7.90
CA VAL A 210 3.12 -13.75 -7.63
C VAL A 210 4.48 -14.41 -7.82
N PRO A 211 5.44 -13.81 -8.56
CA PRO A 211 6.74 -14.43 -8.82
C PRO A 211 7.49 -14.75 -7.52
N GLN A 212 7.41 -16.01 -7.13
CA GLN A 212 7.77 -16.53 -5.83
C GLN A 212 9.27 -16.84 -5.80
N ILE A 213 10.09 -15.86 -5.42
CA ILE A 213 11.47 -16.17 -5.05
C ILE A 213 11.40 -16.97 -3.74
N ALA A 214 12.14 -18.08 -3.69
CA ALA A 214 11.98 -19.10 -2.66
C ALA A 214 12.17 -18.54 -1.24
N ILE A 215 11.12 -18.59 -0.44
CA ILE A 215 11.17 -18.32 1.00
C ILE A 215 11.80 -19.54 1.68
N ALA A 216 13.13 -19.63 1.60
CA ALA A 216 13.93 -20.60 2.33
C ALA A 216 14.35 -20.00 3.67
N SER A 217 13.46 -20.09 4.66
CA SER A 217 13.82 -19.77 6.04
C SER A 217 14.85 -20.79 6.56
N SER A 218 16.13 -20.43 6.56
CA SER A 218 17.16 -20.90 7.50
C SER A 218 18.48 -20.14 7.35
N THR A 219 19.07 -19.83 8.50
CA THR A 219 20.45 -19.37 8.73
C THR A 219 21.49 -19.91 7.74
N SER A 220 22.23 -18.99 7.12
CA SER A 220 23.55 -19.13 6.45
C SER A 220 24.42 -20.26 7.03
N THR A 221 25.00 -21.18 6.25
CA THR A 221 26.05 -21.02 5.22
C THR A 221 26.15 -22.30 4.33
N LEU A 222 26.91 -22.43 3.24
CA LEU A 222 27.92 -21.58 2.56
C LEU A 222 27.82 -21.75 1.01
N PHE A 223 28.93 -21.85 0.27
CA PHE A 223 29.01 -21.87 -1.22
C PHE A 223 29.75 -23.10 -1.80
N ALA A 224 29.66 -23.22 -3.14
CA ALA A 224 30.50 -24.00 -4.09
C ALA A 224 30.20 -25.50 -4.25
N ALA A 225 30.23 -26.10 -5.45
CA ALA A 225 30.26 -25.55 -6.81
C ALA A 225 29.73 -26.57 -7.84
N THR A 226 29.47 -26.12 -9.07
CA THR A 226 28.97 -26.89 -10.22
C THR A 226 29.95 -27.95 -10.75
N LEU A 227 29.47 -29.17 -11.03
CA LEU A 227 29.48 -29.81 -12.37
C LEU A 227 28.93 -31.26 -12.35
N LEU A 228 28.63 -31.80 -13.54
CA LEU A 228 28.03 -33.12 -13.76
C LEU A 228 28.90 -34.27 -13.20
N GLY A 229 28.28 -35.33 -12.68
CA GLY A 229 29.00 -36.59 -12.43
C GLY A 229 28.30 -37.56 -11.48
N THR A 230 27.94 -38.71 -12.02
CA THR A 230 27.41 -39.91 -11.35
C THR A 230 28.24 -40.44 -10.15
N MET A 231 27.55 -41.09 -9.18
CA MET A 231 27.97 -42.24 -8.33
C MET A 231 27.99 -42.08 -6.78
N THR A 232 27.05 -42.80 -6.15
CA THR A 232 27.11 -43.63 -4.91
C THR A 232 27.74 -43.13 -3.59
N MET A 233 26.97 -43.35 -2.51
CA MET A 233 27.39 -43.42 -1.09
C MET A 233 28.68 -44.26 -0.91
N THR A 234 29.55 -44.03 0.07
CA THR A 234 29.28 -44.23 1.51
C THR A 234 30.48 -43.74 2.35
N LYS A 235 30.28 -42.87 3.36
CA LYS A 235 31.22 -42.66 4.51
C LYS A 235 30.79 -41.69 5.64
N PHE A 236 29.63 -41.03 5.57
CA PHE A 236 29.32 -39.87 6.45
C PHE A 236 28.59 -40.15 7.78
N THR A 237 28.46 -41.40 8.22
CA THR A 237 27.56 -41.78 9.34
C THR A 237 28.08 -41.48 10.77
N LEU A 238 29.35 -41.09 10.96
CA LEU A 238 29.93 -40.91 12.31
C LEU A 238 30.08 -39.47 12.80
N LEU A 239 29.81 -38.45 11.96
CA LEU A 239 29.84 -37.03 12.37
C LEU A 239 28.45 -36.46 12.74
N ALA A 240 27.36 -37.05 12.22
CA ALA A 240 26.01 -36.55 12.47
C ALA A 240 25.52 -36.75 13.92
N GLY A 241 25.98 -37.81 14.61
CA GLY A 241 25.51 -38.15 15.96
C GLY A 241 25.92 -37.14 17.04
N GLY A 242 27.16 -36.63 16.98
CA GLY A 242 27.65 -35.65 17.96
C GLY A 242 26.98 -34.28 17.83
N LEU A 243 26.68 -33.85 16.59
CA LEU A 243 26.08 -32.54 16.32
C LEU A 243 24.63 -32.44 16.83
N LEU A 244 23.85 -33.52 16.72
CA LEU A 244 22.46 -33.57 17.18
C LEU A 244 22.35 -33.46 18.72
N VAL A 245 23.27 -34.08 19.46
CA VAL A 245 23.30 -33.98 20.93
C VAL A 245 23.69 -32.57 21.37
N ALA A 246 24.68 -31.96 20.72
CA ALA A 246 25.10 -30.58 21.01
C ALA A 246 23.98 -29.56 20.73
N CYS A 247 23.29 -29.67 19.58
CA CYS A 247 22.18 -28.79 19.23
C CYS A 247 20.95 -29.00 20.13
N GLY A 248 20.68 -30.23 20.56
CA GLY A 248 19.61 -30.53 21.52
C GLY A 248 19.87 -29.92 22.89
N LEU A 249 21.13 -29.94 23.36
CA LEU A 249 21.55 -29.32 24.62
C LEU A 249 21.49 -27.79 24.57
N THR A 250 21.99 -27.14 23.52
CA THR A 250 21.90 -25.67 23.40
C THR A 250 20.46 -25.20 23.26
N PHE A 251 19.63 -25.86 22.45
CA PHE A 251 18.20 -25.54 22.30
C PHE A 251 17.41 -25.73 23.62
N SER A 252 17.75 -26.77 24.39
CA SER A 252 17.18 -26.99 25.74
C SER A 252 17.56 -25.88 26.73
N LEU A 253 18.83 -25.46 26.71
CA LEU A 253 19.35 -24.42 27.60
C LEU A 253 18.78 -23.03 27.27
N THR A 254 18.73 -22.63 25.99
CA THR A 254 18.09 -21.36 25.60
C THR A 254 16.60 -21.35 25.87
N ARG A 255 15.89 -22.47 25.64
CA ARG A 255 14.46 -22.55 25.96
C ARG A 255 14.17 -22.48 27.46
N ARG A 256 15.07 -23.00 28.31
CA ARG A 256 14.97 -22.86 29.78
C ARG A 256 15.32 -21.45 30.27
N ALA A 257 16.32 -20.80 29.68
CA ALA A 257 16.66 -19.41 30.00
C ALA A 257 15.47 -18.48 29.69
N ASN A 258 14.93 -18.56 28.47
CA ASN A 258 13.81 -17.72 28.04
C ASN A 258 12.52 -17.99 28.83
N ALA A 259 12.29 -19.23 29.29
CA ALA A 259 11.15 -19.56 30.14
C ALA A 259 11.28 -18.95 31.56
N ALA A 260 12.46 -19.05 32.18
CA ALA A 260 12.71 -18.44 33.49
C ALA A 260 12.66 -16.90 33.45
N GLU A 261 13.05 -16.30 32.32
CA GLU A 261 12.96 -14.86 32.08
C GLU A 261 11.51 -14.40 31.85
N LEU A 262 10.70 -15.17 31.11
CA LEU A 262 9.26 -14.95 30.99
C LEU A 262 8.49 -15.10 32.31
N GLU A 263 8.88 -16.05 33.17
CA GLU A 263 8.31 -16.19 34.53
C GLU A 263 8.70 -15.03 35.44
N ARG A 264 9.96 -14.56 35.37
CA ARG A 264 10.39 -13.34 36.09
C ARG A 264 9.61 -12.12 35.66
N LEU A 265 9.48 -11.88 34.35
CA LEU A 265 8.74 -10.75 33.80
C LEU A 265 7.23 -10.82 34.16
N HIS A 266 6.62 -12.00 34.16
CA HIS A 266 5.24 -12.17 34.65
C HIS A 266 5.12 -11.88 36.16
N ALA A 267 6.05 -12.35 36.99
CA ALA A 267 6.04 -12.08 38.42
C ALA A 267 6.24 -10.58 38.73
N GLU A 268 7.07 -9.90 37.94
CA GLU A 268 7.32 -8.46 38.03
C GLU A 268 6.10 -7.63 37.58
N LEU A 269 5.47 -7.97 36.45
CA LEU A 269 4.19 -7.40 36.03
C LEU A 269 3.10 -7.58 37.09
N THR A 270 2.98 -8.78 37.66
CA THR A 270 1.99 -9.09 38.71
C THR A 270 2.23 -8.27 39.98
N ARG A 271 3.50 -8.09 40.40
CA ARG A 271 3.86 -7.20 41.51
C ARG A 271 3.53 -5.74 41.22
N LEU A 272 3.86 -5.25 40.02
CA LEU A 272 3.57 -3.87 39.62
C LEU A 272 2.04 -3.63 39.60
N GLN A 273 1.24 -4.56 39.09
CA GLN A 273 -0.23 -4.46 39.14
C GLN A 273 -0.80 -4.54 40.56
N ALA A 274 -0.21 -5.32 41.46
CA ALA A 274 -0.61 -5.35 42.87
C ALA A 274 -0.35 -3.98 43.54
N SER A 275 0.85 -3.44 43.40
CA SER A 275 1.22 -2.11 43.93
C SER A 275 0.36 -0.99 43.34
N LEU A 276 0.05 -1.06 42.03
CA LEU A 276 -0.81 -0.08 41.37
C LEU A 276 -2.27 -0.14 41.86
N ASN A 277 -2.73 -1.31 42.33
CA ASN A 277 -4.05 -1.47 42.93
C ASN A 277 -4.09 -1.00 44.40
N GLU A 278 -3.02 -1.19 45.19
CA GLU A 278 -2.92 -0.64 46.55
C GLU A 278 -2.96 0.90 46.53
N VAL A 279 -2.18 1.53 45.66
CA VAL A 279 -2.20 3.00 45.45
C VAL A 279 -3.58 3.50 45.01
N ARG A 280 -4.35 2.67 44.30
CA ARG A 280 -5.73 2.98 43.88
C ARG A 280 -6.76 2.77 44.99
N GLY A 281 -6.48 1.88 45.95
CA GLY A 281 -7.30 1.64 47.15
C GLY A 281 -7.18 2.77 48.16
N ASP A 282 -5.96 3.23 48.47
CA ASP A 282 -5.70 4.35 49.39
C ASP A 282 -6.34 5.68 48.93
N ALA A 283 -6.59 5.82 47.62
CA ALA A 283 -7.31 6.97 47.06
C ALA A 283 -8.83 6.94 47.33
N ALA A 284 -9.40 5.80 47.73
CA ALA A 284 -10.85 5.60 47.90
C ALA A 284 -11.34 5.76 49.35
N GLU A 285 -10.47 5.66 50.37
CA GLU A 285 -10.85 5.65 51.79
C GLU A 285 -10.61 6.97 52.56
N ARG A 286 -10.59 8.13 51.89
CA ARG A 286 -10.61 9.43 52.60
C ARG A 286 -12.05 9.81 53.00
N PRO A 287 -12.39 9.94 54.30
CA PRO A 287 -13.77 10.23 54.70
C PRO A 287 -14.19 11.66 54.34
N THR A 288 -15.38 11.78 53.76
CA THR A 288 -16.08 13.05 53.55
C THR A 288 -16.59 13.61 54.88
N ALA A 289 -15.87 14.57 55.46
CA ALA A 289 -16.35 15.32 56.63
C ALA A 289 -17.57 16.18 56.25
N SER A 290 -18.62 16.09 57.08
CA SER A 290 -19.91 16.74 56.85
C SER A 290 -19.85 18.26 56.96
N ARG A 291 -20.70 18.92 56.17
CA ARG A 291 -20.86 20.37 56.11
C ARG A 291 -22.18 20.76 56.78
N ASP A 292 -22.11 21.42 57.93
CA ASP A 292 -23.27 22.12 58.50
C ASP A 292 -22.82 23.26 59.42
N SER A 293 -23.71 24.25 59.62
CA SER A 293 -23.54 25.49 60.43
C SER A 293 -22.90 26.71 59.73
N GLN A 294 -23.77 27.65 59.35
CA GLN A 294 -23.54 29.09 59.27
C GLN A 294 -24.13 29.76 60.54
N PRO A 295 -23.96 31.08 60.79
CA PRO A 295 -22.89 32.00 60.41
C PRO A 295 -22.41 32.87 61.61
N GLU A 296 -21.33 33.65 61.45
CA GLU A 296 -21.17 34.88 62.26
C GLU A 296 -20.46 36.00 61.49
N VAL A 297 -20.66 37.25 61.94
CA VAL A 297 -20.44 38.49 61.16
C VAL A 297 -19.25 39.28 61.70
N ALA A 298 -18.36 39.75 60.81
CA ALA A 298 -17.44 40.85 61.10
C ALA A 298 -17.12 41.65 59.82
N SER A 299 -16.86 42.95 59.97
CA SER A 299 -16.92 43.94 58.88
C SER A 299 -15.57 44.53 58.46
N ALA A 300 -15.52 45.01 57.21
CA ALA A 300 -14.67 46.10 56.69
C ALA A 300 -13.14 45.81 56.59
N ARG A 301 -12.43 46.21 55.54
CA ARG A 301 -12.48 47.50 54.81
C ARG A 301 -12.08 47.36 53.34
N THR A 302 -12.52 48.32 52.53
CA THR A 302 -12.00 48.61 51.18
C THR A 302 -10.88 49.64 51.28
N GLU A 303 -9.84 49.52 50.46
CA GLU A 303 -9.15 50.63 49.76
C GLU A 303 -8.35 50.05 48.56
N PRO A 304 -8.02 50.85 47.52
CA PRO A 304 -7.84 50.30 46.17
C PRO A 304 -6.48 50.58 45.52
N GLY A 305 -6.16 49.76 44.51
CA GLY A 305 -5.37 50.19 43.36
C GLY A 305 -3.92 49.71 43.33
N GLU A 306 -3.65 48.73 42.47
CA GLU A 306 -2.46 48.73 41.64
C GLU A 306 -2.80 48.10 40.29
N SER A 307 -2.26 48.67 39.22
CA SER A 307 -2.67 48.40 37.84
C SER A 307 -1.85 47.27 37.23
N GLU A 308 -2.44 46.09 37.10
CA GLU A 308 -1.82 44.99 36.33
C GLU A 308 -1.83 45.30 34.82
N GLU A 309 -0.65 45.19 34.23
CA GLU A 309 -0.46 45.20 32.78
C GLU A 309 -1.22 44.02 32.16
N ARG A 310 -2.09 44.29 31.19
CA ARG A 310 -2.82 43.24 30.48
C ARG A 310 -1.90 42.55 29.49
N GLU A 311 -1.41 41.36 29.85
CA GLU A 311 -0.98 40.37 28.87
C GLU A 311 -2.09 40.12 27.81
N PRO A 312 -1.72 39.78 26.57
CA PRO A 312 -2.68 39.56 25.51
C PRO A 312 -3.58 38.35 25.82
N VAL A 313 -4.88 38.60 25.98
CA VAL A 313 -5.88 37.56 26.24
C VAL A 313 -6.01 36.64 25.03
N VAL A 314 -5.25 35.53 25.05
CA VAL A 314 -5.46 34.40 24.15
C VAL A 314 -6.78 33.74 24.55
N VAL A 315 -7.85 34.07 23.82
CA VAL A 315 -9.16 33.43 24.00
C VAL A 315 -9.03 31.95 23.65
N LYS A 316 -9.00 31.08 24.66
CA LYS A 316 -9.01 29.62 24.49
C LYS A 316 -10.35 29.16 23.92
N THR A 317 -10.44 29.14 22.59
CA THR A 317 -11.53 28.55 21.81
C THR A 317 -11.80 27.11 22.27
N SER A 318 -13.04 26.78 22.63
CA SER A 318 -13.35 25.45 23.17
C SER A 318 -13.31 24.37 22.08
N ALA A 319 -13.05 23.11 22.46
CA ALA A 319 -13.01 21.99 21.52
C ALA A 319 -14.34 21.83 20.72
N GLU A 320 -15.49 22.12 21.35
CA GLU A 320 -16.79 22.15 20.66
C GLU A 320 -16.87 23.19 19.53
N GLN A 321 -16.22 24.34 19.69
CA GLN A 321 -16.15 25.35 18.63
C GLN A 321 -15.30 24.86 17.45
N TRP A 322 -14.19 24.18 17.71
CA TRP A 322 -13.38 23.54 16.66
C TRP A 322 -14.13 22.41 15.96
N LEU A 323 -14.78 21.50 16.70
CA LEU A 323 -15.60 20.43 16.15
C LEU A 323 -16.71 21.01 15.25
N ARG A 324 -17.40 22.06 15.70
CA ARG A 324 -18.43 22.74 14.92
C ARG A 324 -17.87 23.31 13.62
N ARG A 325 -16.80 24.13 13.70
CA ARG A 325 -16.17 24.75 12.52
C ARG A 325 -15.69 23.74 11.49
N ILE A 326 -15.18 22.58 11.92
CA ILE A 326 -14.74 21.50 11.03
C ILE A 326 -15.93 20.73 10.44
N SER A 327 -16.97 20.46 11.23
CA SER A 327 -18.12 19.63 10.81
C SER A 327 -19.16 20.40 9.97
N GLU A 328 -19.27 21.71 10.16
CA GLU A 328 -20.17 22.60 9.41
C GLU A 328 -19.50 23.25 8.19
N ALA A 329 -18.20 22.99 7.97
CA ALA A 329 -17.50 23.45 6.76
C ALA A 329 -18.18 22.86 5.50
N PRO A 330 -18.42 23.64 4.44
CA PRO A 330 -19.14 23.16 3.25
C PRO A 330 -18.25 22.31 2.32
N SER A 331 -16.94 22.29 2.54
CA SER A 331 -15.99 21.48 1.77
C SER A 331 -14.86 20.92 2.65
N TRP A 332 -14.25 19.80 2.22
CA TRP A 332 -13.11 19.23 2.94
C TRP A 332 -11.88 20.16 2.88
N GLN A 333 -11.78 21.02 1.85
CA GLN A 333 -10.75 22.04 1.72
C GLN A 333 -10.87 23.11 2.81
N GLU A 334 -12.09 23.53 3.12
CA GLU A 334 -12.37 24.49 4.20
C GLU A 334 -12.21 23.84 5.58
N ALA A 335 -12.66 22.60 5.76
CA ALA A 335 -12.36 21.82 6.97
C ALA A 335 -10.85 21.67 7.21
N LEU A 336 -10.07 21.43 6.15
CA LEU A 336 -8.60 21.42 6.19
C LEU A 336 -8.02 22.82 6.49
N SER A 337 -8.66 23.90 6.02
CA SER A 337 -8.25 25.27 6.38
C SER A 337 -8.43 25.54 7.87
N VAL A 338 -9.58 25.16 8.44
CA VAL A 338 -9.83 25.24 9.89
C VAL A 338 -8.82 24.39 10.66
N ALA A 339 -8.54 23.17 10.19
CA ALA A 339 -7.52 22.31 10.82
C ALA A 339 -6.10 22.92 10.75
N ARG A 340 -5.76 23.69 9.70
CA ARG A 340 -4.50 24.46 9.62
C ARG A 340 -4.45 25.67 10.55
N GLU A 341 -5.59 26.18 11.01
CA GLU A 341 -5.61 27.15 12.12
C GLU A 341 -5.38 26.46 13.46
N LEU A 342 -6.04 25.30 13.68
CA LEU A 342 -5.86 24.49 14.88
C LEU A 342 -4.40 24.02 15.04
N ALA A 343 -3.74 23.65 13.94
CA ALA A 343 -2.34 23.27 13.88
C ALA A 343 -1.34 24.42 14.14
N LYS A 344 -1.81 25.67 14.30
CA LYS A 344 -0.97 26.83 14.72
C LYS A 344 -1.06 27.11 16.22
N LEU A 345 -1.93 26.42 16.96
CA LEU A 345 -1.91 26.48 18.41
C LEU A 345 -0.64 25.79 18.94
N ASP A 346 -0.41 25.93 20.24
CA ASP A 346 0.56 25.11 20.94
C ASP A 346 0.38 23.60 20.62
N PRO A 347 1.46 22.83 20.39
CA PRO A 347 1.34 21.42 20.01
C PRO A 347 0.53 20.57 20.99
N ASP A 348 0.67 20.77 22.31
CA ASP A 348 -0.05 19.96 23.30
C ASP A 348 -1.52 20.34 23.36
N GLU A 349 -1.84 21.64 23.26
CA GLU A 349 -3.24 22.11 23.15
C GLU A 349 -3.91 21.63 21.86
N SER A 350 -3.19 21.65 20.73
CA SER A 350 -3.70 21.13 19.45
C SER A 350 -3.93 19.61 19.48
N LEU A 351 -3.07 18.85 20.19
CA LEU A 351 -3.23 17.42 20.40
C LEU A 351 -4.46 17.13 21.27
N ARG A 352 -4.60 17.84 22.40
CA ARG A 352 -5.74 17.71 23.32
C ARG A 352 -7.07 17.95 22.61
N ILE A 353 -7.17 19.04 21.85
CA ILE A 353 -8.38 19.34 21.06
C ILE A 353 -8.64 18.22 20.03
N MET A 354 -7.61 17.74 19.33
CA MET A 354 -7.77 16.65 18.36
C MET A 354 -8.19 15.33 19.01
N GLN A 355 -7.66 14.97 20.18
CA GLN A 355 -8.10 13.82 20.96
C GLN A 355 -9.60 13.90 21.32
N GLU A 356 -10.08 15.09 21.68
CA GLU A 356 -11.49 15.33 22.03
C GLU A 356 -12.43 15.30 20.82
N ILE A 357 -12.01 15.80 19.64
CA ILE A 357 -12.91 16.01 18.50
C ILE A 357 -12.78 14.99 17.37
N PHE A 358 -11.62 14.33 17.19
CA PHE A 358 -11.31 13.65 15.92
C PHE A 358 -12.36 12.62 15.51
N GLN A 359 -12.69 11.66 16.39
CA GLN A 359 -13.70 10.64 16.09
C GLN A 359 -15.15 11.17 16.10
N ARG A 360 -15.39 12.39 16.58
CA ARG A 360 -16.72 13.04 16.60
C ARG A 360 -17.02 13.80 15.30
N ILE A 361 -16.02 14.08 14.46
CA ILE A 361 -16.20 14.67 13.13
C ILE A 361 -16.96 13.66 12.25
N PRO A 362 -18.16 13.99 11.73
CA PRO A 362 -19.03 12.98 11.10
C PRO A 362 -18.46 12.36 9.83
N ASP A 363 -17.90 13.15 8.92
CA ASP A 363 -17.41 12.68 7.61
C ASP A 363 -16.01 12.04 7.73
N PRO A 364 -15.84 10.73 7.43
CA PRO A 364 -14.53 10.08 7.42
C PRO A 364 -13.55 10.71 6.41
N ASN A 365 -14.06 11.25 5.29
CA ASN A 365 -13.19 11.97 4.36
C ASN A 365 -12.66 13.27 4.99
N TYR A 366 -13.43 13.97 5.84
CA TYR A 366 -12.92 15.15 6.54
C TYR A 366 -11.83 14.73 7.51
N ARG A 367 -12.08 13.70 8.35
CA ARG A 367 -11.07 13.12 9.26
C ARG A 367 -9.77 12.76 8.53
N ARG A 368 -9.87 12.09 7.39
CA ARG A 368 -8.72 11.72 6.53
C ARG A 368 -7.97 12.92 5.95
N GLN A 369 -8.66 14.00 5.57
CA GLN A 369 -8.03 15.18 4.96
C GLN A 369 -7.39 16.08 6.01
N ILE A 370 -8.03 16.32 7.16
CA ILE A 370 -7.52 17.27 8.18
C ILE A 370 -6.19 16.84 8.79
N LEU A 371 -5.88 15.53 8.82
CA LEU A 371 -4.58 15.02 9.25
C LEU A 371 -3.41 15.76 8.56
N LYS A 372 -3.57 16.13 7.29
CA LYS A 372 -2.55 16.86 6.52
C LYS A 372 -2.12 18.18 7.18
N ALA A 373 -2.99 18.84 7.96
CA ALA A 373 -2.64 20.07 8.66
C ALA A 373 -1.56 19.89 9.72
N PHE A 374 -1.47 18.70 10.33
CA PHE A 374 -0.54 18.37 11.41
C PHE A 374 0.71 17.64 10.93
N LEU A 375 0.63 17.00 9.76
CA LEU A 375 1.63 16.04 9.27
C LEU A 375 2.47 16.57 8.10
N PHE A 376 1.94 17.50 7.29
CA PHE A 376 2.68 18.04 6.15
C PHE A 376 3.60 19.19 6.60
N SER A 377 4.43 19.69 5.68
CA SER A 377 5.40 20.78 5.95
C SER A 377 6.44 20.48 7.04
N GLY A 378 6.66 19.19 7.34
CA GLY A 378 7.65 18.69 8.29
C GLY A 378 7.06 18.01 9.52
N GLY A 379 5.75 18.12 9.75
CA GLY A 379 5.05 17.44 10.85
C GLY A 379 5.30 18.07 12.22
N LEU A 380 4.22 18.38 12.94
CA LEU A 380 4.27 18.94 14.29
C LEU A 380 4.89 17.95 15.31
N PRO A 381 5.37 18.42 16.47
CA PRO A 381 5.92 17.57 17.53
C PRO A 381 5.00 16.42 17.97
N ASN A 382 3.68 16.61 17.86
CA ASN A 382 2.64 15.65 18.21
C ASN A 382 2.17 14.74 17.06
N ALA A 383 2.78 14.83 15.87
CA ALA A 383 2.26 14.23 14.64
C ALA A 383 2.05 12.70 14.72
N VAL A 384 2.91 11.95 15.41
CA VAL A 384 2.74 10.50 15.62
C VAL A 384 1.48 10.19 16.44
N GLU A 385 1.17 11.01 17.44
CA GLU A 385 -0.04 10.84 18.26
C GLU A 385 -1.31 11.26 17.49
N ILE A 386 -1.23 12.30 16.64
CA ILE A 386 -2.30 12.65 15.69
C ILE A 386 -2.56 11.49 14.71
N CYS A 387 -1.53 10.85 14.17
CA CYS A 387 -1.69 9.66 13.33
C CYS A 387 -2.29 8.48 14.11
N HIS A 388 -1.96 8.32 15.40
CA HIS A 388 -2.50 7.26 16.24
C HIS A 388 -4.03 7.37 16.40
N LEU A 389 -4.59 8.58 16.49
CA LEU A 389 -6.05 8.81 16.47
C LEU A 389 -6.70 8.22 15.21
N ALA A 390 -6.04 8.36 14.06
CA ALA A 390 -6.48 7.77 12.81
C ALA A 390 -6.35 6.25 12.79
N THR A 391 -5.27 5.64 13.32
CA THR A 391 -5.15 4.17 13.37
C THR A 391 -6.17 3.49 14.28
N GLN A 392 -6.82 4.24 15.18
CA GLN A 392 -7.97 3.78 15.99
C GLN A 392 -9.35 4.08 15.37
N ASP A 393 -9.42 4.69 14.19
CA ASP A 393 -10.69 5.06 13.56
C ASP A 393 -11.49 3.82 13.11
N PRO A 394 -12.82 3.78 13.32
CA PRO A 394 -13.67 2.70 12.81
C PRO A 394 -13.81 2.68 11.29
N ASP A 395 -13.53 3.80 10.59
CA ASP A 395 -13.48 3.83 9.14
C ASP A 395 -12.11 3.36 8.61
N PHE A 396 -12.15 2.40 7.70
CA PHE A 396 -10.94 1.76 7.17
C PHE A 396 -10.07 2.70 6.32
N GLU A 397 -10.65 3.65 5.59
CA GLU A 397 -9.89 4.60 4.76
C GLU A 397 -9.17 5.65 5.63
N VAL A 398 -9.70 5.94 6.83
CA VAL A 398 -9.02 6.77 7.84
C VAL A 398 -7.94 5.97 8.56
N GLN A 399 -8.23 4.74 8.96
CA GLN A 399 -7.28 3.84 9.61
C GLN A 399 -6.04 3.54 8.76
N GLU A 400 -6.24 3.15 7.49
CA GLU A 400 -5.14 2.91 6.56
C GLU A 400 -4.30 4.18 6.37
N ARG A 401 -4.94 5.34 6.23
CA ARG A 401 -4.23 6.62 6.11
C ARG A 401 -3.41 6.97 7.37
N GLY A 402 -3.88 6.59 8.56
CA GLY A 402 -3.11 6.71 9.80
C GLY A 402 -1.81 5.88 9.75
N PHE A 403 -1.90 4.64 9.27
CA PHE A 403 -0.73 3.77 9.12
C PHE A 403 0.22 4.25 8.02
N GLU A 404 -0.29 4.64 6.84
CA GLU A 404 0.50 5.21 5.73
C GLU A 404 1.30 6.46 6.15
N TYR A 405 0.81 7.23 7.13
CA TYR A 405 1.56 8.36 7.68
C TYR A 405 2.59 7.93 8.73
N ILE A 406 2.27 6.95 9.61
CA ILE A 406 3.22 6.41 10.60
C ILE A 406 4.41 5.71 9.93
N GLU A 407 4.21 5.09 8.76
CA GLU A 407 5.28 4.51 7.94
C GLU A 407 6.48 5.47 7.74
N ASN A 408 6.24 6.78 7.62
CA ASN A 408 7.30 7.80 7.44
C ASN A 408 8.12 8.13 8.71
N TYR A 409 7.67 7.68 9.88
CA TYR A 409 8.35 7.83 11.17
C TYR A 409 8.87 6.49 11.71
N ALA A 410 8.13 5.41 11.44
CA ALA A 410 8.45 4.06 11.87
C ALA A 410 9.41 3.34 10.92
N PHE A 411 9.41 3.71 9.63
CA PHE A 411 10.09 2.97 8.56
C PHE A 411 9.68 1.48 8.52
N GLU A 412 8.41 1.21 8.85
CA GLU A 412 7.81 -0.13 8.92
C GLU A 412 6.32 -0.10 8.49
N ASN A 413 5.86 -1.08 7.71
CA ASN A 413 4.47 -1.16 7.23
C ASN A 413 3.60 -1.95 8.21
N PHE A 414 2.68 -1.25 8.87
CA PHE A 414 1.82 -1.83 9.91
C PHE A 414 0.43 -2.25 9.44
N ILE A 415 0.03 -1.95 8.19
CA ILE A 415 -1.38 -2.04 7.77
C ILE A 415 -1.89 -3.50 7.82
N SER A 416 -1.01 -4.48 7.57
CA SER A 416 -1.31 -5.91 7.65
C SER A 416 -1.01 -6.53 9.02
N ASN A 417 -0.25 -5.86 9.90
CA ASN A 417 0.19 -6.40 11.18
C ASN A 417 -0.02 -5.43 12.36
N ARG A 418 -1.21 -5.53 12.96
CA ARG A 418 -1.57 -4.71 14.13
C ARG A 418 -0.73 -5.02 15.38
N LEU A 419 -0.23 -6.25 15.52
CA LEU A 419 0.58 -6.64 16.69
C LEU A 419 1.95 -5.93 16.67
N GLU A 420 2.61 -5.88 15.52
CA GLU A 420 3.86 -5.11 15.34
C GLU A 420 3.64 -3.63 15.62
N TYR A 421 2.50 -3.06 15.20
CA TYR A 421 2.15 -1.68 15.54
C TYR A 421 1.99 -1.44 17.04
N ASP A 422 1.25 -2.31 17.75
CA ASP A 422 1.00 -2.14 19.18
C ASP A 422 2.31 -2.33 20.00
N LEU A 423 3.23 -3.20 19.55
CA LEU A 423 4.59 -3.31 20.07
C LEU A 423 5.42 -2.05 19.82
N TRP A 424 5.42 -1.54 18.58
CA TRP A 424 6.09 -0.28 18.22
C TRP A 424 5.53 0.90 19.04
N ARG A 425 4.21 0.97 19.23
CA ARG A 425 3.54 1.99 20.07
C ARG A 425 3.90 1.87 21.54
N THR A 426 4.23 0.68 22.04
CA THR A 426 4.72 0.49 23.42
C THR A 426 6.13 1.07 23.60
N ARG A 427 6.97 1.02 22.55
CA ARG A 427 8.34 1.56 22.56
C ARG A 427 8.41 3.08 22.32
N PHE A 428 7.55 3.61 21.44
CA PHE A 428 7.63 4.99 20.93
C PHE A 428 6.45 5.90 21.30
N GLY A 429 5.43 5.39 21.97
CA GLY A 429 4.27 6.16 22.38
C GLY A 429 4.59 7.33 23.31
N GLY A 430 4.05 8.51 23.01
CA GLY A 430 4.27 9.73 23.80
C GLY A 430 5.72 10.23 23.81
N LYS A 431 6.64 9.64 23.02
CA LYS A 431 8.00 10.18 22.87
C LYS A 431 8.01 11.42 21.98
N PRO A 432 8.94 12.36 22.21
CA PRO A 432 9.26 13.43 21.27
C PRO A 432 9.53 12.86 19.87
N ILE A 433 8.98 13.53 18.86
CA ILE A 433 9.03 13.05 17.47
C ILE A 433 10.44 12.95 16.90
N ASP A 434 11.41 13.66 17.48
CA ASP A 434 12.81 13.66 17.10
C ASP A 434 13.60 12.48 17.69
N GLU A 435 13.12 11.84 18.76
CA GLU A 435 13.68 10.56 19.22
C GLU A 435 13.35 9.39 18.27
N ILE A 436 12.17 9.42 17.65
CA ILE A 436 11.60 8.27 16.94
C ILE A 436 12.43 7.91 15.67
N PRO A 437 12.70 8.84 14.72
CA PRO A 437 13.54 8.53 13.57
C PRO A 437 15.01 8.28 13.91
N ARG A 438 15.57 8.89 14.97
CA ARG A 438 16.97 8.65 15.38
C ARG A 438 17.24 7.16 15.65
N VAL A 439 16.24 6.44 16.14
CA VAL A 439 16.31 4.99 16.35
C VAL A 439 15.88 4.24 15.08
N ASN A 440 14.69 4.55 14.55
CA ASN A 440 14.08 3.76 13.48
C ASN A 440 14.84 3.82 12.16
N VAL A 441 15.52 4.93 11.83
CA VAL A 441 16.35 5.03 10.62
C VAL A 441 17.52 4.05 10.70
N GLY A 442 18.22 3.98 11.85
CA GLY A 442 19.33 3.05 12.04
C GLY A 442 18.90 1.58 11.93
N GLU A 443 17.80 1.22 12.59
CA GLU A 443 17.23 -0.14 12.52
C GLU A 443 16.72 -0.48 11.10
N PHE A 444 16.12 0.47 10.40
CA PHE A 444 15.68 0.30 9.02
C PHE A 444 16.85 0.08 8.05
N VAL A 445 17.90 0.92 8.12
CA VAL A 445 19.08 0.79 7.25
C VAL A 445 19.85 -0.50 7.55
N GLN A 446 19.99 -0.88 8.83
CA GLN A 446 20.56 -2.18 9.20
C GLN A 446 19.73 -3.35 8.66
N ARG A 447 18.40 -3.28 8.74
CA ARG A 447 17.51 -4.30 8.19
C ARG A 447 17.65 -4.42 6.67
N LEU A 448 17.71 -3.29 5.96
CA LEU A 448 17.94 -3.24 4.51
C LEU A 448 19.27 -3.89 4.09
N SER A 449 20.35 -3.71 4.87
CA SER A 449 21.67 -4.26 4.54
C SER A 449 21.75 -5.79 4.63
N LEU A 450 20.82 -6.42 5.36
CA LEU A 450 20.74 -7.87 5.56
C LEU A 450 19.76 -8.58 4.62
N MET A 451 18.95 -7.83 3.86
CA MET A 451 17.89 -8.38 3.01
C MET A 451 18.39 -8.90 1.66
N SER A 452 17.81 -10.01 1.22
CA SER A 452 17.94 -10.49 -0.16
C SER A 452 17.16 -9.62 -1.15
N GLN A 453 17.54 -9.67 -2.43
CA GLN A 453 16.81 -8.99 -3.51
C GLN A 453 15.31 -9.33 -3.57
N ALA A 454 14.91 -10.51 -3.09
CA ALA A 454 13.53 -10.93 -2.99
C ALA A 454 12.74 -10.15 -1.93
N GLU A 455 13.34 -9.98 -0.75
CA GLU A 455 12.74 -9.28 0.39
C GLU A 455 12.69 -7.78 0.12
N LEU A 456 13.78 -7.24 -0.45
CA LEU A 456 13.86 -5.84 -0.88
C LEU A 456 12.70 -5.46 -1.82
N ARG A 457 12.24 -6.36 -2.70
CA ARG A 457 11.12 -6.09 -3.62
C ARG A 457 9.82 -5.67 -2.89
N SER A 458 9.54 -6.19 -1.70
CA SER A 458 8.39 -5.72 -0.92
C SER A 458 8.66 -4.34 -0.34
N VAL A 459 9.83 -4.14 0.27
CA VAL A 459 10.19 -2.90 0.97
C VAL A 459 10.27 -1.71 0.00
N VAL A 460 10.78 -1.90 -1.22
CA VAL A 460 10.82 -0.85 -2.25
C VAL A 460 9.45 -0.46 -2.80
N GLU A 461 8.43 -1.31 -2.64
CA GLU A 461 7.05 -1.00 -3.01
C GLU A 461 6.26 -0.36 -1.85
N ASP A 462 6.51 -0.78 -0.61
CA ASP A 462 5.92 -0.15 0.57
C ASP A 462 6.48 1.27 0.76
N PHE A 463 7.80 1.46 0.64
CA PHE A 463 8.46 2.78 0.73
C PHE A 463 8.63 3.46 -0.63
N ARG A 464 7.62 3.33 -1.50
CA ARG A 464 7.62 3.86 -2.89
C ARG A 464 8.10 5.31 -3.00
N ASN A 465 7.66 6.15 -2.07
CA ASN A 465 7.97 7.58 -1.97
C ASN A 465 8.51 7.89 -0.56
N MET A 466 9.77 7.53 -0.30
CA MET A 466 10.40 7.82 1.00
C MET A 466 10.53 9.34 1.22
N HIS A 467 9.86 9.87 2.26
CA HIS A 467 9.75 11.30 2.52
C HIS A 467 10.77 11.80 3.55
N PHE A 468 11.94 12.24 3.08
CA PHE A 468 13.03 12.81 3.91
C PHE A 468 12.74 14.20 4.52
N ASP A 469 11.53 14.74 4.30
CA ASP A 469 11.06 15.99 4.91
C ASP A 469 10.38 15.77 6.27
N THR A 470 10.11 14.51 6.62
CA THR A 470 9.35 14.12 7.82
C THR A 470 10.12 14.44 9.10
N GLY A 471 9.46 15.09 10.07
CA GLY A 471 10.08 15.56 11.33
C GLY A 471 10.82 16.90 11.24
N ARG A 472 10.97 17.49 10.05
CA ARG A 472 11.76 18.73 9.85
C ARG A 472 11.30 19.90 10.73
N SER A 473 9.99 20.06 10.96
CA SER A 473 9.47 21.15 11.80
C SER A 473 9.89 21.03 13.27
N SER A 474 10.31 19.83 13.69
CA SER A 474 10.79 19.49 15.03
C SER A 474 12.31 19.29 15.08
N GLY A 475 13.05 19.83 14.10
CA GLY A 475 14.52 19.78 14.06
C GLY A 475 15.13 18.45 13.60
N VAL A 476 14.34 17.53 13.05
CA VAL A 476 14.85 16.27 12.49
C VAL A 476 15.41 16.51 11.09
N ASP A 477 16.71 16.30 10.91
CA ASP A 477 17.31 16.11 9.59
C ASP A 477 17.36 14.62 9.26
N LEU A 478 16.31 14.11 8.61
CA LEU A 478 16.29 12.72 8.13
C LEU A 478 17.39 12.45 7.11
N LYS A 479 17.77 13.42 6.28
CA LYS A 479 18.80 13.20 5.25
C LYS A 479 20.12 12.89 5.93
N GLU A 480 20.45 13.64 6.97
CA GLU A 480 21.66 13.38 7.75
C GLU A 480 21.58 12.08 8.55
N LEU A 481 20.44 11.75 9.17
CA LEU A 481 20.26 10.46 9.85
C LEU A 481 20.46 9.26 8.91
N PHE A 482 19.95 9.33 7.68
CA PHE A 482 20.13 8.26 6.68
C PHE A 482 21.59 8.16 6.20
N ARG A 483 22.29 9.28 5.99
CA ARG A 483 23.72 9.28 5.65
C ARG A 483 24.58 8.73 6.79
N SER A 484 24.38 9.23 8.01
CA SER A 484 25.06 8.75 9.22
C SER A 484 24.79 7.27 9.52
N ALA A 485 23.68 6.70 9.06
CA ALA A 485 23.36 5.27 9.15
C ALA A 485 23.98 4.41 8.02
N GLY A 486 24.69 4.99 7.04
CA GLY A 486 25.31 4.26 5.93
C GLY A 486 24.35 3.84 4.80
N PHE A 487 23.21 4.51 4.65
CA PHE A 487 22.19 4.14 3.66
C PHE A 487 22.68 4.22 2.21
N GLU A 488 23.54 5.18 1.89
CA GLU A 488 24.11 5.34 0.55
C GLU A 488 24.97 4.11 0.15
N ASP A 489 25.71 3.52 1.10
CA ASP A 489 26.49 2.29 0.88
C ASP A 489 25.59 1.06 0.72
N VAL A 490 24.51 0.97 1.51
CA VAL A 490 23.52 -0.11 1.41
C VAL A 490 22.83 -0.09 0.04
N VAL A 491 22.46 1.08 -0.46
CA VAL A 491 21.88 1.23 -1.80
C VAL A 491 22.90 0.93 -2.89
N ALA A 492 24.15 1.41 -2.75
CA ALA A 492 25.23 1.14 -3.70
C ALA A 492 25.44 -0.36 -3.96
N ALA A 493 25.36 -1.19 -2.90
CA ALA A 493 25.50 -2.64 -3.00
C ALA A 493 24.43 -3.33 -3.85
N TRP A 494 23.31 -2.68 -4.14
CA TRP A 494 22.22 -3.19 -4.99
C TRP A 494 22.35 -2.81 -6.46
N ILE A 495 23.11 -1.74 -6.77
CA ILE A 495 23.29 -1.22 -8.12
C ILE A 495 24.34 -2.08 -8.85
N ARG A 496 23.87 -3.13 -9.53
CA ARG A 496 24.71 -4.05 -10.31
C ARG A 496 23.93 -4.72 -11.45
N PRO A 497 24.57 -5.09 -12.57
CA PRO A 497 23.90 -5.79 -13.66
C PRO A 497 23.26 -7.11 -13.18
N GLY A 498 22.03 -7.39 -13.65
CA GLY A 498 21.30 -8.61 -13.32
C GLY A 498 20.71 -8.70 -11.89
N ALA A 499 20.75 -7.62 -11.11
CA ALA A 499 19.90 -7.48 -9.92
C ALA A 499 18.46 -7.08 -10.31
N ASP A 500 17.54 -6.92 -9.34
CA ASP A 500 16.13 -6.64 -9.65
C ASP A 500 15.92 -5.19 -10.09
N ASP A 501 15.46 -4.99 -11.34
CA ASP A 501 15.24 -3.68 -11.94
C ASP A 501 14.36 -2.74 -11.11
N ARG A 502 13.38 -3.27 -10.36
CA ARG A 502 12.50 -2.46 -9.51
C ARG A 502 13.22 -2.03 -8.25
N VAL A 503 14.06 -2.90 -7.68
CA VAL A 503 14.89 -2.58 -6.52
C VAL A 503 15.88 -1.46 -6.89
N ILE A 504 16.57 -1.58 -8.02
CA ILE A 504 17.49 -0.54 -8.51
C ILE A 504 16.73 0.75 -8.84
N SER A 505 15.69 0.70 -9.68
CA SER A 505 14.96 1.91 -10.12
C SER A 505 14.36 2.67 -8.93
N ARG A 506 13.88 1.96 -7.89
CA ARG A 506 13.40 2.60 -6.66
C ARG A 506 14.53 3.15 -5.80
N SER A 507 15.62 2.40 -5.59
CA SER A 507 16.71 2.87 -4.72
C SER A 507 17.38 4.12 -5.30
N LEU A 508 17.50 4.22 -6.63
CA LEU A 508 17.90 5.44 -7.34
C LEU A 508 16.94 6.62 -7.07
N THR A 509 15.63 6.37 -7.02
CA THR A 509 14.63 7.39 -6.64
C THR A 509 14.81 7.85 -5.19
N TRP A 510 15.11 6.92 -4.26
CA TRP A 510 15.39 7.26 -2.87
C TRP A 510 16.65 8.13 -2.73
N VAL A 511 17.73 7.75 -3.44
CA VAL A 511 18.99 8.50 -3.44
C VAL A 511 18.83 9.89 -4.05
N SER A 512 18.05 10.02 -5.13
CA SER A 512 17.71 11.33 -5.70
C SER A 512 16.99 12.22 -4.67
N ASN A 513 16.00 11.68 -3.97
CA ASN A 513 15.25 12.41 -2.95
C ASN A 513 16.10 12.74 -1.70
N LEU A 514 17.02 11.85 -1.32
CA LEU A 514 18.01 12.08 -0.27
C LEU A 514 18.95 13.24 -0.65
N GLY A 515 19.34 13.32 -1.91
CA GLY A 515 20.36 14.23 -2.40
C GLY A 515 21.74 13.71 -2.04
N ALA A 516 22.17 12.63 -2.71
CA ALA A 516 23.51 12.06 -2.51
C ALA A 516 24.62 12.99 -3.01
N THR A 517 25.78 12.87 -2.39
CA THR A 517 26.95 13.69 -2.69
C THR A 517 27.45 13.50 -4.13
N GLU A 518 28.05 14.53 -4.72
CA GLU A 518 28.70 14.46 -6.03
C GLU A 518 29.69 13.28 -6.12
N ASN A 519 30.50 13.05 -5.07
CA ASN A 519 31.46 11.96 -5.05
C ASN A 519 30.78 10.59 -5.14
N TRP A 520 29.68 10.38 -4.40
CA TRP A 520 28.92 9.14 -4.45
C TRP A 520 28.26 8.94 -5.82
N LEU A 521 27.63 10.00 -6.38
CA LEU A 521 27.02 9.96 -7.72
C LEU A 521 28.03 9.63 -8.82
N ARG A 522 29.23 10.24 -8.77
CA ARG A 522 30.33 9.94 -9.70
C ARG A 522 30.83 8.51 -9.58
N HIS A 523 30.86 7.94 -8.37
CA HIS A 523 31.36 6.59 -8.17
C HIS A 523 30.33 5.50 -8.51
N HIS A 524 29.05 5.73 -8.24
CA HIS A 524 28.01 4.69 -8.32
C HIS A 524 26.99 4.87 -9.45
N ILE A 525 26.73 6.10 -9.92
CA ILE A 525 25.66 6.39 -10.89
C ILE A 525 26.20 6.72 -12.28
N LEU A 526 27.30 7.46 -12.35
CA LEU A 526 27.97 7.73 -13.62
C LEU A 526 28.31 6.44 -14.41
N PRO A 527 28.83 5.35 -13.80
CA PRO A 527 29.03 4.08 -14.50
C PRO A 527 27.74 3.43 -15.04
N VAL A 528 26.58 3.69 -14.42
CA VAL A 528 25.29 3.13 -14.85
C VAL A 528 24.83 3.74 -16.18
N ILE A 529 25.01 5.05 -16.36
CA ILE A 529 24.69 5.72 -17.63
C ILE A 529 25.75 5.45 -18.71
N GLN A 530 27.01 5.22 -18.32
CA GLN A 530 28.11 4.88 -19.22
C GLN A 530 28.05 3.43 -19.75
N SER A 531 27.50 2.50 -18.98
CA SER A 531 27.33 1.08 -19.35
C SER A 531 25.85 0.68 -19.42
N ARG A 532 25.02 1.54 -20.04
CA ARG A 532 23.56 1.42 -20.08
C ARG A 532 23.06 0.06 -20.62
N GLU A 533 23.80 -0.53 -21.54
CA GLU A 533 23.54 -1.86 -22.13
C GLU A 533 23.59 -3.02 -21.12
N LEU A 534 24.15 -2.82 -19.92
CA LEU A 534 24.16 -3.79 -18.83
C LEU A 534 22.98 -3.65 -17.86
N TYR A 535 22.21 -2.57 -17.97
CA TYR A 535 21.15 -2.18 -17.02
C TYR A 535 19.78 -1.93 -17.67
N GLY A 536 19.74 -1.57 -18.95
CA GLY A 536 18.52 -1.29 -19.69
C GLY A 536 17.82 0.03 -19.31
N ASP A 537 16.80 0.34 -20.09
CA ASP A 537 16.26 1.69 -20.26
C ASP A 537 15.63 2.25 -18.97
N SER A 538 14.95 1.41 -18.17
CA SER A 538 14.29 1.81 -16.91
C SER A 538 15.28 2.21 -15.81
N ILE A 539 16.37 1.46 -15.67
CA ILE A 539 17.44 1.77 -14.71
C ILE A 539 18.19 3.00 -15.20
N THR A 540 18.51 3.08 -16.49
CA THR A 540 19.20 4.23 -17.11
C THR A 540 18.41 5.54 -16.93
N GLY A 541 17.10 5.53 -17.16
CA GLY A 541 16.23 6.69 -16.89
C GLY A 541 16.21 7.08 -15.41
N SER A 542 16.19 6.10 -14.51
CA SER A 542 16.27 6.36 -13.06
C SER A 542 17.64 6.89 -12.63
N ALA A 543 18.73 6.49 -13.31
CA ALA A 543 20.08 6.98 -13.07
C ALA A 543 20.24 8.44 -13.55
N PHE A 544 19.66 8.80 -14.70
CA PHE A 544 19.60 10.21 -15.13
C PHE A 544 18.92 11.09 -14.09
N ARG A 545 17.73 10.72 -13.60
CA ARG A 545 17.03 11.47 -12.54
C ARG A 545 17.84 11.59 -11.25
N ALA A 546 18.62 10.57 -10.87
CA ALA A 546 19.50 10.63 -9.70
C ALA A 546 20.70 11.60 -9.87
N LEU A 547 21.17 11.80 -11.10
CA LEU A 547 22.21 12.79 -11.44
C LEU A 547 21.66 14.23 -11.52
N GLY A 548 20.39 14.37 -11.94
CA GLY A 548 19.68 15.62 -12.22
C GLY A 548 19.45 16.59 -11.05
N GLN A 549 20.21 16.50 -9.95
CA GLN A 549 19.96 17.31 -8.77
C GLN A 549 20.34 18.78 -9.03
N LYS A 550 19.54 19.70 -8.49
CA LYS A 550 19.71 21.15 -8.66
C LYS A 550 21.13 21.60 -8.30
N GLY A 551 21.83 22.18 -9.26
CA GLY A 551 23.21 22.67 -9.09
C GLY A 551 24.32 21.64 -9.36
N ASN A 552 24.01 20.38 -9.68
CA ASN A 552 25.01 19.38 -10.14
C ASN A 552 25.45 19.66 -11.59
N THR A 553 26.02 20.84 -11.85
CA THR A 553 26.44 21.24 -13.21
C THR A 553 27.49 20.30 -13.82
N TRP A 554 28.30 19.63 -12.98
CA TRP A 554 29.24 18.60 -13.44
C TRP A 554 28.59 17.42 -14.16
N ALA A 555 27.30 17.13 -13.89
CA ALA A 555 26.59 16.02 -14.48
C ALA A 555 26.06 16.35 -15.89
N ILE A 556 26.07 17.62 -16.30
CA ILE A 556 25.58 18.07 -17.61
C ILE A 556 26.30 17.32 -18.74
N GLU A 557 27.63 17.40 -18.78
CA GLU A 557 28.46 16.78 -19.83
C GLU A 557 28.21 15.27 -19.93
N PRO A 558 28.29 14.46 -18.85
CA PRO A 558 27.92 13.05 -18.88
C PRO A 558 26.50 12.74 -19.36
N ILE A 559 25.50 13.54 -18.97
CA ILE A 559 24.11 13.32 -19.41
C ILE A 559 23.98 13.66 -20.90
N THR A 560 24.58 14.76 -21.36
CA THR A 560 24.57 15.12 -22.78
C THR A 560 25.33 14.11 -23.63
N ASP A 561 26.49 13.63 -23.20
CA ASP A 561 27.24 12.59 -23.92
C ASP A 561 26.45 11.30 -24.06
N ALA A 562 25.80 10.85 -22.98
CA ALA A 562 24.93 9.68 -23.02
C ALA A 562 23.72 9.89 -23.95
N MET A 563 23.14 11.09 -23.96
CA MET A 563 22.06 11.49 -24.89
C MET A 563 22.50 11.54 -26.36
N LEU A 564 23.76 11.90 -26.63
CA LEU A 564 24.35 11.94 -27.98
C LEU A 564 24.85 10.58 -28.48
N ALA A 565 25.20 9.66 -27.57
CA ALA A 565 25.67 8.32 -27.90
C ALA A 565 24.62 7.51 -28.68
N ARG A 566 25.04 6.86 -29.78
CA ARG A 566 24.13 6.09 -30.66
C ARG A 566 23.29 5.07 -29.87
N PRO A 567 21.96 5.01 -30.09
CA PRO A 567 21.14 3.90 -29.63
C PRO A 567 21.68 2.58 -30.20
N THR A 568 21.55 1.50 -29.44
CA THR A 568 21.79 0.14 -29.94
C THR A 568 20.45 -0.49 -30.31
N ASP A 569 20.45 -1.50 -31.18
CA ASP A 569 19.22 -2.17 -31.65
C ASP A 569 18.37 -2.82 -30.52
N GLN A 570 18.91 -2.89 -29.30
CA GLN A 570 18.27 -3.51 -28.13
C GLN A 570 17.77 -2.50 -27.09
N HIS A 571 18.22 -1.24 -27.11
CA HIS A 571 17.98 -0.28 -26.03
C HIS A 571 17.65 1.12 -26.56
N ALA A 572 16.48 1.64 -26.19
CA ALA A 572 16.07 2.99 -26.51
C ALA A 572 16.64 3.99 -25.50
N LEU A 573 16.91 5.22 -25.95
CA LEU A 573 17.34 6.29 -25.08
C LEU A 573 16.15 6.87 -24.30
N PRO A 574 16.16 6.90 -22.95
CA PRO A 574 15.08 7.52 -22.17
C PRO A 574 15.22 9.05 -22.16
N TYR A 575 15.00 9.67 -23.33
CA TYR A 575 15.19 11.11 -23.54
C TYR A 575 14.40 11.99 -22.57
N SER A 576 13.20 11.57 -22.15
CA SER A 576 12.39 12.28 -21.15
C SER A 576 13.09 12.38 -19.80
N ASP A 577 13.74 11.31 -19.34
CA ASP A 577 14.41 11.29 -18.03
C ASP A 577 15.73 12.07 -18.06
N ALA A 578 16.49 11.96 -19.15
CA ALA A 578 17.70 12.75 -19.36
C ALA A 578 17.38 14.26 -19.50
N ALA A 579 16.32 14.61 -20.23
CA ALA A 579 15.88 15.99 -20.37
C ALA A 579 15.34 16.58 -19.06
N SER A 580 14.56 15.80 -18.28
CA SER A 580 14.12 16.18 -16.94
C SER A 580 15.32 16.43 -16.02
N ALA A 581 16.32 15.54 -16.03
CA ALA A 581 17.53 15.69 -15.21
C ALA A 581 18.31 16.97 -15.54
N LEU A 582 18.49 17.31 -16.82
CA LEU A 582 19.13 18.55 -17.23
C LEU A 582 18.30 19.80 -16.85
N ALA A 583 16.97 19.73 -16.95
CA ALA A 583 16.09 20.81 -16.49
C ALA A 583 16.08 20.99 -14.96
N GLU A 584 16.19 19.90 -14.20
CA GLU A 584 16.26 19.90 -12.73
C GLU A 584 17.60 20.44 -12.20
N ILE A 585 18.72 20.19 -12.91
CA ILE A 585 20.01 20.86 -12.66
C ILE A 585 19.85 22.38 -12.80
N GLY A 586 19.09 22.83 -13.81
CA GLY A 586 18.65 24.21 -13.99
C GLY A 586 19.61 25.14 -14.72
N ASP A 587 20.70 24.61 -15.28
CA ASP A 587 21.67 25.37 -16.09
C ASP A 587 21.12 25.57 -17.52
N ARG A 588 21.13 26.80 -18.01
CA ARG A 588 20.59 27.14 -19.33
C ARG A 588 21.55 26.86 -20.49
N SER A 589 22.83 26.59 -20.23
CA SER A 589 23.82 26.21 -21.26
C SER A 589 23.46 24.93 -22.03
N VAL A 590 22.53 24.13 -21.49
CA VAL A 590 22.05 22.88 -22.14
C VAL A 590 21.04 23.12 -23.25
N ILE A 591 20.45 24.33 -23.35
CA ILE A 591 19.40 24.67 -24.32
C ILE A 591 19.85 24.42 -25.77
N PRO A 592 21.01 24.93 -26.26
CA PRO A 592 21.49 24.66 -27.61
C PRO A 592 21.62 23.17 -27.91
N THR A 593 22.17 22.39 -26.97
CA THR A 593 22.32 20.93 -27.10
C THR A 593 20.96 20.23 -27.25
N MET A 594 19.99 20.58 -26.40
CA MET A 594 18.62 20.04 -26.50
C MET A 594 17.95 20.39 -27.83
N ILE A 595 18.13 21.61 -28.34
CA ILE A 595 17.61 22.01 -29.66
C ILE A 595 18.28 21.21 -30.77
N GLY A 596 19.61 21.05 -30.71
CA GLY A 596 20.37 20.22 -31.66
C GLY A 596 19.89 18.78 -31.67
N MET A 597 19.51 18.23 -30.52
CA MET A 597 18.95 16.87 -30.43
C MET A 597 17.62 16.73 -31.18
N ILE A 598 16.68 17.67 -30.99
CA ILE A 598 15.43 17.69 -31.76
C ILE A 598 15.73 17.89 -33.25
N ALA A 599 16.65 18.79 -33.60
CA ALA A 599 17.02 19.05 -34.99
C ALA A 599 17.67 17.84 -35.69
N SER A 600 18.44 17.02 -34.97
CA SER A 600 19.08 15.82 -35.53
C SER A 600 18.13 14.63 -35.65
N ARG A 601 17.10 14.53 -34.81
CA ARG A 601 16.06 13.49 -34.84
C ARG A 601 14.71 14.14 -34.61
N ASP A 602 14.07 14.64 -35.66
CA ASP A 602 12.82 15.40 -35.52
C ASP A 602 11.58 14.49 -35.44
N GLU A 603 11.60 13.55 -34.50
CA GLU A 603 10.59 12.52 -34.28
C GLU A 603 9.72 12.82 -33.05
N TYR A 604 8.58 12.15 -32.91
CA TYR A 604 7.71 12.30 -31.73
C TYR A 604 8.46 12.08 -30.40
N ALA A 605 9.33 11.06 -30.32
CA ALA A 605 10.01 10.68 -29.09
C ALA A 605 10.95 11.77 -28.55
N THR A 606 11.61 12.52 -29.43
CA THR A 606 12.53 13.62 -29.10
C THR A 606 11.80 14.95 -28.96
N ARG A 607 10.84 15.27 -29.84
CA ARG A 607 9.96 16.44 -29.69
C ARG A 607 9.25 16.40 -28.34
N TYR A 608 8.58 15.29 -28.02
CA TYR A 608 7.92 15.11 -26.73
C TYR A 608 8.94 14.97 -25.58
N GLY A 609 9.91 14.06 -25.70
CA GLY A 609 10.87 13.78 -24.62
C GLY A 609 11.72 14.98 -24.21
N VAL A 610 12.36 15.64 -25.17
CA VAL A 610 13.25 16.79 -24.91
C VAL A 610 12.45 18.10 -24.80
N GLY A 611 11.44 18.29 -25.64
CA GLY A 611 10.61 19.51 -25.63
C GLY A 611 9.77 19.65 -24.36
N TYR A 612 9.02 18.61 -23.97
CA TYR A 612 8.12 18.67 -22.80
C TYR A 612 8.89 18.62 -21.47
N PHE A 613 9.86 17.71 -21.30
CA PHE A 613 10.56 17.51 -20.03
C PHE A 613 11.81 18.37 -19.86
N GLY A 614 12.42 18.85 -20.94
CA GLY A 614 13.61 19.71 -20.92
C GLY A 614 13.30 21.18 -21.23
N LEU A 615 13.13 21.47 -22.52
CA LEU A 615 13.09 22.84 -23.04
C LEU A 615 11.95 23.67 -22.45
N ARG A 616 10.75 23.10 -22.25
CA ARG A 616 9.63 23.80 -21.59
C ARG A 616 10.00 24.38 -20.23
N HIS A 617 10.72 23.62 -19.41
CA HIS A 617 11.12 24.04 -18.06
C HIS A 617 12.24 25.08 -18.06
N LEU A 618 13.16 25.02 -19.03
CA LEU A 618 14.29 25.94 -19.13
C LEU A 618 13.94 27.27 -19.82
N THR A 619 13.02 27.23 -20.79
CA THR A 619 12.64 28.35 -21.66
C THR A 619 11.32 29.01 -21.29
N GLY A 620 10.39 28.29 -20.64
CA GLY A 620 9.03 28.74 -20.39
C GLY A 620 8.07 28.62 -21.58
N VAL A 621 8.53 28.09 -22.72
CA VAL A 621 7.68 27.81 -23.89
C VAL A 621 6.85 26.55 -23.62
N ASP A 622 5.52 26.66 -23.66
CA ASP A 622 4.66 25.48 -23.52
C ASP A 622 4.87 24.48 -24.67
N TYR A 623 4.65 23.21 -24.37
CA TYR A 623 4.82 22.13 -25.33
C TYR A 623 3.69 22.10 -26.36
N ASP A 624 4.07 21.98 -27.63
CA ASP A 624 3.19 21.65 -28.76
C ASP A 624 3.90 20.59 -29.64
N GLU A 625 3.15 19.69 -30.26
CA GLU A 625 3.70 18.64 -31.12
C GLU A 625 4.31 19.20 -32.43
N SER A 626 3.92 20.41 -32.83
CA SER A 626 4.52 21.14 -33.95
C SER A 626 5.85 21.82 -33.62
N HIS A 627 6.27 21.86 -32.35
CA HIS A 627 7.57 22.42 -31.92
C HIS A 627 8.72 21.44 -32.26
N GLY A 628 8.93 21.20 -33.55
CA GLY A 628 10.03 20.42 -34.12
C GLY A 628 11.29 21.25 -34.38
N ALA A 629 12.18 20.71 -35.21
CA ALA A 629 13.49 21.28 -35.54
C ALA A 629 13.45 22.77 -35.90
N ASP A 630 12.72 23.13 -36.97
CA ASP A 630 12.66 24.49 -37.51
C ASP A 630 12.18 25.52 -36.47
N PHE A 631 11.15 25.15 -35.69
CA PHE A 631 10.61 26.01 -34.63
C PHE A 631 11.67 26.35 -33.58
N TRP A 632 12.39 25.35 -33.08
CA TRP A 632 13.37 25.58 -32.02
C TRP A 632 14.63 26.30 -32.52
N LEU A 633 15.06 26.04 -33.76
CA LEU A 633 16.14 26.79 -34.41
C LEU A 633 15.77 28.27 -34.57
N GLU A 634 14.58 28.57 -35.09
CA GLU A 634 14.08 29.94 -35.22
C GLU A 634 13.87 30.61 -33.85
N TRP A 635 13.38 29.85 -32.86
CA TRP A 635 13.22 30.34 -31.50
C TRP A 635 14.56 30.71 -30.86
N TRP A 636 15.62 29.91 -31.04
CA TRP A 636 16.95 30.22 -30.51
C TRP A 636 17.48 31.53 -31.09
N GLU A 637 17.48 31.69 -32.41
CA GLU A 637 17.96 32.93 -33.04
C GLU A 637 17.17 34.17 -32.59
N LYS A 638 15.85 34.05 -32.42
CA LYS A 638 15.01 35.13 -31.90
C LYS A 638 15.24 35.44 -30.42
N ASN A 639 15.57 34.44 -29.58
CA ASN A 639 15.53 34.58 -28.11
C ASN A 639 16.90 34.46 -27.41
N ARG A 640 17.98 34.07 -28.09
CA ARG A 640 19.33 33.92 -27.51
C ARG A 640 19.83 35.18 -26.80
N HIS A 641 19.40 36.36 -27.23
CA HIS A 641 19.75 37.64 -26.59
C HIS A 641 19.08 37.88 -25.22
N PHE A 642 18.04 37.13 -24.86
CA PHE A 642 17.44 37.12 -23.50
C PHE A 642 18.12 36.14 -22.54
N MET A 643 19.10 35.38 -23.01
CA MET A 643 19.85 34.41 -22.19
C MET A 643 21.02 35.05 -21.43
N PRO A 644 21.57 34.39 -20.40
CA PRO A 644 22.84 34.79 -19.78
C PRO A 644 23.94 34.99 -20.84
N ALA A 645 24.78 36.01 -20.64
CA ALA A 645 25.78 36.47 -21.61
C ALA A 645 26.72 35.34 -22.08
N GLU A 646 27.01 34.42 -21.17
CA GLU A 646 27.89 33.26 -21.33
C GLU A 646 27.37 32.27 -22.38
N ILE A 647 26.04 32.18 -22.56
CA ILE A 647 25.42 31.20 -23.46
C ILE A 647 24.85 31.82 -24.74
N GLN A 648 24.76 33.16 -24.83
CA GLN A 648 24.26 33.83 -26.05
C GLN A 648 25.10 33.51 -27.28
N GLY A 649 26.41 33.29 -27.09
CA GLY A 649 27.36 32.96 -28.14
C GLY A 649 27.47 31.46 -28.47
N MET A 650 26.73 30.58 -27.80
CA MET A 650 26.80 29.14 -28.06
C MET A 650 26.11 28.78 -29.38
N ASP A 651 26.81 27.99 -30.20
CA ASP A 651 26.25 27.38 -31.40
C ASP A 651 25.43 26.14 -31.05
N ILE A 652 24.41 25.85 -31.87
CA ILE A 652 23.63 24.63 -31.77
C ILE A 652 24.45 23.49 -32.39
N PRO A 653 24.77 22.41 -31.65
CA PRO A 653 25.64 21.36 -32.16
C PRO A 653 24.98 20.58 -33.29
N HIS A 654 25.68 20.43 -34.41
CA HIS A 654 25.25 19.60 -35.53
C HIS A 654 25.53 18.13 -35.23
N ILE A 655 24.56 17.44 -34.62
CA ILE A 655 24.68 16.03 -34.25
C ILE A 655 24.48 15.17 -35.50
N ALA A 656 25.57 14.57 -36.00
CA ALA A 656 25.51 13.72 -37.18
C ALA A 656 24.78 12.39 -36.89
N LEU A 657 23.69 12.13 -37.61
CA LEU A 657 23.14 10.79 -37.71
C LEU A 657 24.08 9.91 -38.55
N TYR A 658 24.31 8.69 -38.06
CA TYR A 658 25.14 7.66 -38.69
C TYR A 658 24.53 6.26 -38.48
#